data_AF-A0A6A5BUD3-F1
#
_entry.id   AF-A0A6A5BUD3-F1
#
_cell.length_a   1.000
_cell.length_b   1.000
_cell.length_c   1.000
_cell.angle_alpha   90.00
_cell.angle_beta   90.00
_cell.angle_gamma   90.00
#
_symmetry.space_group_name_H-M   'P 1'
#
loop_
_entity.id
_entity.type
_entity.pdbx_description
1 polymer ?
#
loop_
_entity_poly.entity_id
_entity_poly.type
_entity_poly.pdbx_seq_one_letter_code
_entity_poly.pdbx_strand_id
1 'polypeptide(L)'
;MFKSTLSSPAASLLSRRCIASISRKTSSCFSSVLRDQRLSLANRLFHINQLCCDKTNMLICFGSQTGTAQMFAENLKSELLGKKEPWLSNVKVVDLNDIEPEKVMGFGMQEGNGLYNVVLFVMANYGEGQPTDNAKQFYDWLMSDNSKAVLQNASKTPHYAIFGLGNSANFPERYQAVGRKMEKRLNDMGVSLVFKRGEGDDGGDAGIETDFEVWKNDFVKFLKEQDNGTSASTSQSCNVTVDKSKESVDLPADTTSNGKYFFRTLNFEKYRDKLRQFIREYDSSQSVSPKNPYTLFIDSAKNLCPRSSRKRLEIEFSIDNTPINYETGDHIALFPMNSPDLINRLEKVLKLDKPMDKIIFTLQTPPCSIESPPFIATPEKPVSLHQVMSQFYDLNGVITPSLLTFFAEKATLESEKAKLEQLRSTEYLAGVKNRMLNIVEILEMFPSIKVTWQDLIGVLPKIQPRYYSISSSRLENEERKKRSEKQILRVTFSPLVWPQPDGRTFYGLCSNYLGSLKVHDPCQSVVRTSSFRLPQNPMTPILMLAGGTGIAPMRAFIDERRVLKQKNPSIKFGTSVLLYGVRDETEIIYKDEIEMALRDGLISDFYVSFSHTHGKMISDSIWEHSQLIYDILKTNKGHMYMCGGVAGFGTKCYDALKKVVVHIDNAPPEAGDAFIDLMRKEGRCFEDLAD
;
A
#
# COMPACT_ATOMS: atom_id res chain seq x y z
N MET A 1 27.88 63.72 37.06
CA MET A 1 27.02 64.88 36.73
C MET A 1 25.68 64.33 36.22
N PHE A 2 24.59 64.67 36.92
CA PHE A 2 23.14 64.39 36.70
C PHE A 2 22.74 62.94 36.36
N LYS A 3 22.39 62.02 37.28
CA LYS A 3 21.28 61.94 38.31
C LYS A 3 19.89 62.24 37.70
N SER A 4 18.95 61.31 37.58
CA SER A 4 18.05 60.75 38.64
C SER A 4 17.35 59.43 38.16
N THR A 5 17.48 58.27 38.82
CA THR A 5 16.65 57.63 39.89
C THR A 5 15.21 57.19 39.58
N LEU A 6 15.05 55.86 39.44
CA LEU A 6 14.16 54.90 40.16
C LEU A 6 12.67 55.20 40.47
N SER A 7 11.87 54.12 40.29
CA SER A 7 10.70 53.63 41.08
C SER A 7 9.24 53.79 40.55
N SER A 8 8.59 52.62 40.28
CA SER A 8 7.30 52.07 40.80
C SER A 8 6.00 52.94 40.93
N PRO A 9 4.79 52.41 41.26
CA PRO A 9 3.83 51.68 40.42
C PRO A 9 2.36 52.23 40.47
N ALA A 10 1.48 51.64 39.64
CA ALA A 10 0.05 51.36 39.87
C ALA A 10 -1.06 52.45 39.85
N ALA A 11 -2.21 51.97 39.33
CA ALA A 11 -3.61 52.40 39.53
C ALA A 11 -4.08 53.69 38.81
N SER A 12 -4.64 53.58 37.60
CA SER A 12 -6.06 53.30 37.32
C SER A 12 -7.01 54.41 37.77
N LEU A 13 -7.41 55.28 36.83
CA LEU A 13 -8.77 55.81 36.66
C LEU A 13 -8.68 56.96 35.64
N LEU A 14 -9.17 56.71 34.43
CA LEU A 14 -9.96 57.67 33.63
C LEU A 14 -10.37 56.97 32.32
N SER A 15 -11.31 56.06 32.50
CA SER A 15 -12.25 55.60 31.48
C SER A 15 -12.96 56.79 30.81
N ARG A 16 -13.32 56.59 29.53
CA ARG A 16 -14.41 57.24 28.75
C ARG A 16 -14.03 58.01 27.48
N ARG A 17 -12.79 58.01 26.99
CA ARG A 17 -12.48 58.65 25.68
C ARG A 17 -11.76 57.82 24.60
N CYS A 18 -11.43 56.55 24.83
CA CYS A 18 -10.75 55.73 23.79
C CYS A 18 -11.61 54.66 23.09
N ILE A 19 -12.91 54.54 23.37
CA ILE A 19 -13.75 53.48 22.76
C ILE A 19 -14.41 53.90 21.43
N ALA A 20 -14.32 55.18 21.02
CA ALA A 20 -15.03 55.66 19.82
C ALA A 20 -14.20 55.77 18.52
N SER A 21 -12.87 55.59 18.53
CA SER A 21 -12.04 55.76 17.32
C SER A 21 -11.50 54.47 16.69
N ILE A 22 -11.63 53.31 17.35
CA ILE A 22 -11.16 52.01 16.83
C ILE A 22 -12.24 51.30 15.99
N SER A 23 -13.52 51.69 16.09
CA SER A 23 -14.64 51.04 15.39
C SER A 23 -14.78 51.43 13.90
N ARG A 24 -14.11 52.49 13.40
CA ARG A 24 -14.25 52.92 11.99
C ARG A 24 -13.10 52.51 11.06
N LYS A 25 -11.98 52.00 11.58
CA LYS A 25 -10.86 51.52 10.74
C LYS A 25 -10.80 50.00 10.56
N THR A 26 -11.60 49.23 11.30
CA THR A 26 -11.70 47.77 11.14
C THR A 26 -12.78 47.34 10.15
N SER A 27 -13.80 48.17 9.85
CA SER A 27 -14.85 47.79 8.89
C SER A 27 -14.46 47.96 7.41
N SER A 28 -13.55 48.89 7.07
CA SER A 28 -13.09 49.04 5.68
C SER A 28 -12.11 47.95 5.26
N CYS A 29 -11.28 47.45 6.18
CA CYS A 29 -10.32 46.38 5.91
C CYS A 29 -10.97 44.98 5.96
N PHE A 30 -11.97 44.75 6.83
CA PHE A 30 -12.76 43.51 6.78
C PHE A 30 -13.65 43.44 5.53
N SER A 31 -14.21 44.57 5.06
CA SER A 31 -15.01 44.56 3.83
C SER A 31 -14.16 44.40 2.56
N SER A 32 -12.88 44.79 2.57
CA SER A 32 -11.96 44.52 1.44
C SER A 32 -11.47 43.08 1.44
N VAL A 33 -11.15 42.49 2.59
CA VAL A 33 -10.73 41.06 2.69
C VAL A 33 -11.90 40.11 2.43
N LEU A 34 -13.12 40.44 2.88
CA LEU A 34 -14.33 39.68 2.54
C LEU A 34 -14.79 39.93 1.10
N ARG A 35 -14.54 41.11 0.51
CA ARG A 35 -14.72 41.32 -0.94
C ARG A 35 -13.69 40.53 -1.73
N ASP A 36 -12.42 40.47 -1.34
CA ASP A 36 -11.39 39.66 -2.02
C ASP A 36 -11.65 38.15 -1.89
N GLN A 37 -12.13 37.67 -0.73
CA GLN A 37 -12.55 36.28 -0.59
C GLN A 37 -13.81 35.96 -1.40
N ARG A 38 -14.80 36.86 -1.44
CA ARG A 38 -16.02 36.71 -2.27
C ARG A 38 -15.76 36.92 -3.76
N LEU A 39 -14.81 37.77 -4.16
CA LEU A 39 -14.32 37.91 -5.53
C LEU A 39 -13.46 36.71 -5.92
N SER A 40 -12.72 36.08 -4.99
CA SER A 40 -12.02 34.81 -5.26
C SER A 40 -13.00 33.65 -5.43
N LEU A 41 -14.09 33.61 -4.66
CA LEU A 41 -15.16 32.61 -4.80
C LEU A 41 -16.02 32.88 -6.04
N ALA A 42 -16.31 34.15 -6.35
CA ALA A 42 -17.07 34.55 -7.53
C ALA A 42 -16.25 34.38 -8.82
N ASN A 43 -14.94 34.66 -8.81
CA ASN A 43 -14.05 34.36 -9.94
C ASN A 43 -13.78 32.84 -10.07
N ARG A 44 -13.74 32.09 -8.95
CA ARG A 44 -13.76 30.62 -8.96
C ARG A 44 -15.07 30.10 -9.57
N LEU A 45 -16.22 30.63 -9.16
CA LEU A 45 -17.55 30.30 -9.72
C LEU A 45 -17.69 30.75 -11.19
N PHE A 46 -17.03 31.83 -11.60
CA PHE A 46 -17.07 32.35 -12.97
C PHE A 46 -16.24 31.49 -13.93
N HIS A 47 -15.08 30.96 -13.49
CA HIS A 47 -14.31 29.97 -14.27
C HIS A 47 -14.92 28.56 -14.20
N ILE A 48 -15.63 28.23 -13.12
CA ILE A 48 -16.45 27.03 -12.99
C ILE A 48 -17.67 27.09 -13.93
N ASN A 49 -18.31 28.25 -14.11
CA ASN A 49 -19.44 28.40 -15.05
C ASN A 49 -19.07 28.25 -16.53
N GLN A 50 -17.77 28.24 -16.87
CA GLN A 50 -17.32 27.89 -18.22
C GLN A 50 -17.06 26.38 -18.40
N LEU A 51 -17.12 25.55 -17.35
CA LEU A 51 -16.96 24.08 -17.40
C LEU A 51 -18.00 23.37 -18.30
N CYS A 52 -19.08 24.06 -18.67
CA CYS A 52 -20.35 23.43 -18.99
C CYS A 52 -20.79 23.56 -20.46
N CYS A 53 -19.85 23.67 -21.40
CA CYS A 53 -20.22 23.83 -22.81
C CYS A 53 -19.65 22.77 -23.76
N ASP A 54 -18.75 21.89 -23.31
CA ASP A 54 -18.18 20.84 -24.15
C ASP A 54 -17.75 19.63 -23.30
N LYS A 55 -17.53 18.48 -23.96
CA LYS A 55 -17.18 17.16 -23.37
C LYS A 55 -16.12 17.29 -22.22
N THR A 56 -15.96 16.32 -21.32
CA THR A 56 -14.88 16.34 -20.29
C THR A 56 -13.97 15.12 -20.49
N ASN A 57 -12.64 15.32 -20.52
CA ASN A 57 -11.69 14.22 -20.45
C ASN A 57 -11.14 14.10 -19.02
N MET A 58 -11.12 12.90 -18.47
CA MET A 58 -10.56 12.65 -17.13
C MET A 58 -9.39 11.66 -17.21
N LEU A 59 -8.29 12.04 -16.57
CA LEU A 59 -7.14 11.17 -16.36
C LEU A 59 -7.06 10.84 -14.86
N ILE A 60 -7.27 9.59 -14.51
CA ILE A 60 -7.17 9.07 -13.15
C ILE A 60 -5.79 8.42 -13.00
N CYS A 61 -4.92 9.03 -12.20
CA CYS A 61 -3.60 8.51 -11.88
C CYS A 61 -3.63 7.84 -10.51
N PHE A 62 -2.94 6.71 -10.34
CA PHE A 62 -2.84 6.06 -9.03
C PHE A 62 -1.40 5.85 -8.56
N GLY A 63 -1.20 6.05 -7.26
CA GLY A 63 -0.03 5.60 -6.51
C GLY A 63 -0.42 4.48 -5.56
N SER A 64 0.01 3.24 -5.82
CA SER A 64 -0.39 2.06 -5.04
C SER A 64 0.79 1.12 -4.76
N GLN A 65 0.92 0.67 -3.50
CA GLN A 65 1.90 -0.35 -3.13
C GLN A 65 1.29 -1.77 -3.13
N THR A 66 0.03 -1.88 -2.69
CA THR A 66 -0.69 -3.13 -2.47
C THR A 66 -1.99 -3.21 -3.29
N GLY A 67 -2.15 -2.35 -4.31
CA GLY A 67 -3.26 -2.42 -5.26
C GLY A 67 -4.55 -1.69 -4.86
N THR A 68 -4.74 -1.24 -3.61
CA THR A 68 -6.00 -0.59 -3.17
C THR A 68 -6.31 0.68 -3.97
N ALA A 69 -5.33 1.59 -4.11
CA ALA A 69 -5.49 2.82 -4.89
C ALA A 69 -5.74 2.55 -6.39
N GLN A 70 -5.12 1.50 -6.94
CA GLN A 70 -5.39 1.05 -8.32
C GLN A 70 -6.85 0.60 -8.45
N MET A 71 -7.32 -0.25 -7.55
CA MET A 71 -8.69 -0.75 -7.55
C MET A 71 -9.70 0.40 -7.46
N PHE A 72 -9.48 1.38 -6.58
CA PHE A 72 -10.33 2.57 -6.48
C PHE A 72 -10.38 3.39 -7.77
N ALA A 73 -9.23 3.59 -8.41
CA ALA A 73 -9.16 4.28 -9.69
C ALA A 73 -9.93 3.54 -10.81
N GLU A 74 -9.77 2.22 -10.90
CA GLU A 74 -10.45 1.35 -11.88
C GLU A 74 -11.97 1.28 -11.64
N ASN A 75 -12.39 1.18 -10.38
CA ASN A 75 -13.81 1.17 -9.99
C ASN A 75 -14.50 2.50 -10.35
N LEU A 76 -13.85 3.63 -10.05
CA LEU A 76 -14.40 4.95 -10.39
C LEU A 76 -14.52 5.14 -11.90
N LYS A 77 -13.52 4.72 -12.69
CA LYS A 77 -13.62 4.74 -14.16
C LYS A 77 -14.82 3.94 -14.64
N SER A 78 -14.98 2.72 -14.15
CA SER A 78 -16.08 1.83 -14.55
C SER A 78 -17.44 2.44 -14.23
N GLU A 79 -17.60 3.04 -13.05
CA GLU A 79 -18.83 3.72 -12.66
C GLU A 79 -19.12 4.96 -13.52
N LEU A 80 -18.11 5.81 -13.77
CA LEU A 80 -18.26 7.00 -14.59
C LEU A 80 -18.72 6.65 -16.02
N LEU A 81 -18.08 5.66 -16.64
CA LEU A 81 -18.46 5.19 -17.98
C LEU A 81 -19.86 4.53 -18.00
N GLY A 82 -20.22 3.82 -16.92
CA GLY A 82 -21.52 3.15 -16.77
C GLY A 82 -22.71 4.10 -16.76
N LYS A 83 -22.54 5.36 -16.33
CA LYS A 83 -23.62 6.37 -16.29
C LYS A 83 -24.00 6.93 -17.66
N LYS A 84 -23.22 6.67 -18.71
CA LYS A 84 -23.48 7.08 -20.11
C LYS A 84 -23.74 8.58 -20.30
N GLU A 85 -23.17 9.42 -19.45
CA GLU A 85 -23.33 10.87 -19.55
C GLU A 85 -22.49 11.42 -20.73
N PRO A 86 -23.03 12.32 -21.58
CA PRO A 86 -22.32 12.84 -22.75
C PRO A 86 -20.99 13.54 -22.44
N TRP A 87 -20.87 14.14 -21.25
CA TRP A 87 -19.65 14.80 -20.79
C TRP A 87 -18.58 13.81 -20.29
N LEU A 88 -18.89 12.52 -20.06
CA LEU A 88 -17.96 11.47 -19.63
C LEU A 88 -17.50 10.58 -20.81
N SER A 89 -17.17 11.18 -21.94
CA SER A 89 -16.87 10.42 -23.16
C SER A 89 -15.47 9.76 -23.18
N ASN A 90 -14.55 10.14 -22.28
CA ASN A 90 -13.17 9.62 -22.26
C ASN A 90 -12.54 9.70 -20.85
N VAL A 91 -12.58 8.59 -20.12
CA VAL A 91 -11.93 8.42 -18.81
C VAL A 91 -10.80 7.40 -18.93
N LYS A 92 -9.58 7.81 -18.60
CA LYS A 92 -8.38 6.96 -18.61
C LYS A 92 -7.86 6.74 -17.19
N VAL A 93 -7.39 5.53 -16.91
CA VAL A 93 -6.69 5.20 -15.66
C VAL A 93 -5.25 4.88 -16.01
N VAL A 94 -4.29 5.43 -15.29
CA VAL A 94 -2.86 5.28 -15.58
C VAL A 94 -2.06 5.06 -14.30
N ASP A 95 -1.13 4.11 -14.36
CA ASP A 95 -0.07 3.94 -13.36
C ASP A 95 0.93 5.09 -13.51
N LEU A 96 1.21 5.83 -12.43
CA LEU A 96 2.15 6.96 -12.45
C LEU A 96 3.57 6.58 -12.90
N ASN A 97 3.95 5.30 -12.83
CA ASN A 97 5.24 4.82 -13.32
C ASN A 97 5.27 4.60 -14.84
N ASP A 98 4.10 4.48 -15.48
CA ASP A 98 3.96 4.21 -16.91
C ASP A 98 3.72 5.49 -17.73
N ILE A 99 3.79 6.67 -17.10
CA ILE A 99 3.60 7.98 -17.74
C ILE A 99 4.62 9.01 -17.25
N GLU A 100 5.16 9.79 -18.19
CA GLU A 100 6.08 10.89 -17.84
C GLU A 100 5.35 11.99 -17.04
N PRO A 101 5.98 12.56 -15.99
CA PRO A 101 5.34 13.55 -15.14
C PRO A 101 4.82 14.79 -15.87
N GLU A 102 5.56 15.26 -16.87
CA GLU A 102 5.18 16.38 -17.73
C GLU A 102 3.91 16.08 -18.52
N LYS A 103 3.71 14.83 -18.97
CA LYS A 103 2.51 14.42 -19.71
C LYS A 103 1.28 14.35 -18.81
N VAL A 104 1.44 13.97 -17.54
CA VAL A 104 0.33 13.99 -16.55
C VAL A 104 -0.20 15.40 -16.39
N MET A 105 0.67 16.37 -16.14
CA MET A 105 0.25 17.77 -15.97
C MET A 105 -0.17 18.41 -17.29
N GLY A 106 0.50 18.04 -18.39
CA GLY A 106 0.18 18.48 -19.75
C GLY A 106 -1.17 17.99 -20.24
N PHE A 107 -1.69 16.85 -19.74
CA PHE A 107 -3.07 16.41 -20.01
C PHE A 107 -4.06 17.49 -19.59
N GLY A 108 -3.85 18.11 -18.42
CA GLY A 108 -4.66 19.23 -17.94
C GLY A 108 -4.62 20.49 -18.82
N MET A 109 -3.70 20.55 -19.81
CA MET A 109 -3.38 21.74 -20.61
C MET A 109 -3.72 21.61 -22.11
N GLN A 110 -4.14 20.45 -22.60
CA GLN A 110 -4.38 20.22 -24.04
C GLN A 110 -5.56 21.06 -24.59
N GLU A 111 -5.37 21.67 -25.77
CA GLU A 111 -6.45 22.27 -26.57
C GLU A 111 -7.33 21.16 -27.18
N GLY A 112 -8.40 20.78 -26.46
CA GLY A 112 -9.51 20.06 -27.07
C GLY A 112 -10.50 21.02 -27.70
N ASN A 113 -11.34 20.52 -28.61
CA ASN A 113 -12.56 21.16 -29.12
C ASN A 113 -13.57 21.43 -27.97
N GLY A 114 -13.20 22.31 -27.03
CA GLY A 114 -14.01 22.78 -25.91
C GLY A 114 -13.78 22.20 -24.51
N LEU A 115 -13.02 21.11 -24.34
CA LEU A 115 -13.08 20.33 -23.10
C LEU A 115 -12.15 20.81 -21.96
N TYR A 116 -12.63 20.74 -20.72
CA TYR A 116 -11.79 20.80 -19.51
C TYR A 116 -11.18 19.43 -19.24
N ASN A 117 -9.89 19.39 -18.92
CA ASN A 117 -9.17 18.16 -18.60
C ASN A 117 -8.89 18.10 -17.09
N VAL A 118 -9.49 17.12 -16.41
CA VAL A 118 -9.31 16.91 -14.96
C VAL A 118 -8.33 15.77 -14.73
N VAL A 119 -7.32 16.02 -13.89
CA VAL A 119 -6.41 14.98 -13.40
C VAL A 119 -6.80 14.60 -11.97
N LEU A 120 -7.29 13.38 -11.79
CA LEU A 120 -7.61 12.83 -10.48
C LEU A 120 -6.45 11.97 -9.98
N PHE A 121 -5.95 12.23 -8.78
CA PHE A 121 -4.92 11.42 -8.14
C PHE A 121 -5.50 10.56 -7.03
N VAL A 122 -5.30 9.24 -7.10
CA VAL A 122 -5.64 8.28 -6.05
C VAL A 122 -4.33 7.79 -5.42
N MET A 123 -3.95 8.33 -4.27
CA MET A 123 -2.58 8.25 -3.77
C MET A 123 -2.50 7.57 -2.41
N ALA A 124 -1.84 6.41 -2.33
CA ALA A 124 -1.51 5.79 -1.06
C ALA A 124 -0.24 6.39 -0.44
N ASN A 125 -0.26 6.44 0.89
CA ASN A 125 0.87 6.81 1.72
C ASN A 125 1.62 5.53 2.15
N TYR A 126 2.95 5.51 2.02
CA TYR A 126 3.75 4.33 2.38
C TYR A 126 5.00 4.69 3.20
N GLY A 127 5.51 3.72 3.96
CA GLY A 127 6.69 3.89 4.82
C GLY A 127 6.58 5.12 5.72
N GLU A 128 7.61 5.97 5.70
CA GLU A 128 7.74 7.20 6.51
C GLU A 128 6.92 8.41 5.97
N GLY A 129 5.74 8.16 5.40
CA GLY A 129 4.94 9.21 4.78
C GLY A 129 5.48 9.61 3.39
N GLN A 130 6.01 8.60 2.69
CA GLN A 130 6.59 8.66 1.36
C GLN A 130 5.55 8.21 0.32
N PRO A 131 5.71 8.63 -0.96
CA PRO A 131 4.90 8.09 -2.05
C PRO A 131 5.14 6.58 -2.21
N THR A 132 4.16 5.87 -2.76
CA THR A 132 4.34 4.48 -3.20
C THR A 132 5.41 4.40 -4.29
N ASP A 133 6.02 3.23 -4.44
CA ASP A 133 7.16 3.05 -5.35
C ASP A 133 6.79 3.46 -6.80
N ASN A 134 5.59 3.11 -7.26
CA ASN A 134 5.09 3.47 -8.60
C ASN A 134 4.77 4.97 -8.77
N ALA A 135 4.61 5.72 -7.68
CA ALA A 135 4.36 7.16 -7.71
C ALA A 135 5.63 7.99 -7.45
N LYS A 136 6.74 7.35 -7.08
CA LYS A 136 7.94 8.03 -6.59
C LYS A 136 8.53 9.01 -7.61
N GLN A 137 8.68 8.59 -8.87
CA GLN A 137 9.24 9.44 -9.92
C GLN A 137 8.39 10.70 -10.12
N PHE A 138 7.07 10.56 -10.22
CA PHE A 138 6.14 11.68 -10.35
C PHE A 138 6.18 12.59 -9.12
N TYR A 139 6.16 12.02 -7.92
CA TYR A 139 6.17 12.77 -6.68
C TYR A 139 7.46 13.59 -6.50
N ASP A 140 8.62 12.96 -6.71
CA ASP A 140 9.92 13.63 -6.60
C ASP A 140 10.04 14.77 -7.63
N TRP A 141 9.58 14.54 -8.86
CA TRP A 141 9.48 15.57 -9.89
C TRP A 141 8.56 16.72 -9.47
N LEU A 142 7.35 16.41 -8.97
CA LEU A 142 6.35 17.41 -8.57
C LEU A 142 6.88 18.30 -7.44
N MET A 143 7.61 17.72 -6.49
CA MET A 143 8.22 18.43 -5.36
C MET A 143 9.48 19.23 -5.75
N SER A 144 10.13 18.90 -6.87
CA SER A 144 11.28 19.64 -7.39
C SER A 144 10.87 21.00 -7.99
N ASP A 145 11.79 21.95 -8.10
CA ASP A 145 11.51 23.24 -8.75
C ASP A 145 11.25 23.14 -10.25
N ASN A 146 11.66 22.05 -10.90
CA ASN A 146 11.42 21.80 -12.33
C ASN A 146 9.93 21.76 -12.67
N SER A 147 9.08 21.31 -11.74
CA SER A 147 7.64 21.19 -11.99
C SER A 147 6.95 22.53 -12.25
N LYS A 148 7.48 23.65 -11.71
CA LYS A 148 6.94 24.99 -11.95
C LYS A 148 7.08 25.43 -13.40
N ALA A 149 8.13 24.97 -14.09
CA ALA A 149 8.40 25.35 -15.48
C ALA A 149 7.30 24.86 -16.44
N VAL A 150 6.64 23.74 -16.11
CA VAL A 150 5.56 23.17 -16.94
C VAL A 150 4.33 24.08 -17.02
N LEU A 151 4.12 24.96 -16.03
CA LEU A 151 3.00 25.90 -16.00
C LEU A 151 3.33 27.29 -16.57
N GLN A 152 4.61 27.60 -16.78
CA GLN A 152 5.03 28.94 -17.21
C GLN A 152 4.54 29.31 -18.62
N ASN A 153 4.28 28.30 -19.47
CA ASN A 153 3.80 28.49 -20.84
C ASN A 153 2.38 27.92 -21.05
N ALA A 154 1.64 27.63 -19.98
CA ALA A 154 0.32 27.02 -20.09
C ALA A 154 -0.72 28.08 -20.51
N SER A 155 -1.42 27.84 -21.62
CA SER A 155 -2.52 28.70 -22.08
C SER A 155 -3.78 28.58 -21.21
N LYS A 156 -3.90 27.50 -20.43
CA LYS A 156 -4.99 27.23 -19.49
C LYS A 156 -4.48 26.65 -18.18
N THR A 157 -5.19 26.96 -17.10
CA THR A 157 -4.91 26.38 -15.78
C THR A 157 -5.40 24.93 -15.72
N PRO A 158 -4.53 23.93 -15.42
CA PRO A 158 -4.96 22.56 -15.23
C PRO A 158 -5.81 22.40 -13.97
N HIS A 159 -6.67 21.39 -13.99
CA HIS A 159 -7.63 21.09 -12.93
C HIS A 159 -7.34 19.74 -12.29
N TYR A 160 -7.43 19.65 -10.95
CA TYR A 160 -7.13 18.41 -10.25
C TYR A 160 -8.08 18.08 -9.09
N ALA A 161 -8.10 16.81 -8.72
CA ALA A 161 -8.70 16.31 -7.48
C ALA A 161 -7.78 15.24 -6.87
N ILE A 162 -7.89 15.01 -5.56
CA ILE A 162 -7.07 14.01 -4.85
C ILE A 162 -7.95 13.17 -3.91
N PHE A 163 -7.80 11.85 -3.97
CA PHE A 163 -8.21 10.94 -2.92
C PHE A 163 -6.96 10.28 -2.32
N GLY A 164 -6.70 10.53 -1.04
CA GLY A 164 -5.56 9.97 -0.33
C GLY A 164 -5.92 8.73 0.46
N LEU A 165 -5.06 7.72 0.45
CA LEU A 165 -5.20 6.48 1.23
C LEU A 165 -4.14 6.48 2.35
N GLY A 166 -4.58 6.37 3.60
CA GLY A 166 -3.71 6.33 4.77
C GLY A 166 -4.28 5.47 5.89
N ASN A 167 -3.56 5.41 7.02
CA ASN A 167 -3.99 4.68 8.20
C ASN A 167 -3.70 5.53 9.44
N SER A 168 -4.75 6.09 10.04
CA SER A 168 -4.62 7.02 11.18
C SER A 168 -4.34 6.27 12.48
N ALA A 169 -4.80 5.02 12.62
CA ALA A 169 -4.63 4.20 13.80
C ALA A 169 -3.17 3.74 13.97
N ASN A 170 -2.56 3.28 12.88
CA ASN A 170 -1.21 2.74 12.88
C ASN A 170 -0.15 3.84 12.67
N PHE A 171 -0.47 4.89 11.91
CA PHE A 171 0.50 5.91 11.50
C PHE A 171 -0.05 7.36 11.61
N PRO A 172 -0.51 7.80 12.80
CA PRO A 172 -1.18 9.09 12.99
C PRO A 172 -0.31 10.28 12.57
N GLU A 173 0.98 10.26 12.91
CA GLU A 173 1.94 11.35 12.66
C GLU A 173 2.18 11.59 11.15
N ARG A 174 1.95 10.57 10.32
CA ARG A 174 2.14 10.60 8.86
C ARG A 174 0.85 10.33 8.09
N TYR A 175 -0.30 10.42 8.76
CA TYR A 175 -1.61 10.19 8.15
C TYR A 175 -1.83 11.17 6.98
N GLN A 176 -2.11 10.61 5.79
CA GLN A 176 -2.36 11.34 4.54
C GLN A 176 -1.18 12.24 4.08
N ALA A 177 0.05 11.95 4.50
CA ALA A 177 1.20 12.83 4.24
C ALA A 177 1.44 13.11 2.74
N VAL A 178 1.37 12.08 1.88
CA VAL A 178 1.53 12.24 0.42
C VAL A 178 0.44 13.14 -0.18
N GLY A 179 -0.84 12.80 0.05
CA GLY A 179 -1.97 13.57 -0.49
C GLY A 179 -2.00 15.02 -0.01
N ARG A 180 -1.68 15.26 1.27
CA ARG A 180 -1.57 16.60 1.86
C ARG A 180 -0.44 17.43 1.26
N LYS A 181 0.74 16.85 1.12
CA LYS A 181 1.90 17.53 0.50
C LYS A 181 1.65 17.83 -0.98
N MET A 182 1.04 16.90 -1.72
CA MET A 182 0.69 17.10 -3.13
C MET A 182 -0.34 18.21 -3.32
N GLU A 183 -1.43 18.24 -2.54
CA GLU A 183 -2.42 19.31 -2.61
C GLU A 183 -1.78 20.68 -2.39
N LYS A 184 -0.96 20.81 -1.34
CA LYS A 184 -0.22 22.04 -1.06
C LYS A 184 0.66 22.44 -2.25
N ARG A 185 1.45 21.51 -2.79
CA ARG A 185 2.36 21.78 -3.91
C ARG A 185 1.61 22.18 -5.18
N LEU A 186 0.53 21.50 -5.53
CA LEU A 186 -0.28 21.81 -6.71
C LEU A 186 -0.96 23.18 -6.58
N ASN A 187 -1.44 23.53 -5.39
CA ASN A 187 -1.97 24.86 -5.11
C ASN A 187 -0.90 25.95 -5.22
N ASP A 188 0.30 25.73 -4.67
CA ASP A 188 1.44 26.66 -4.76
C ASP A 188 1.90 26.87 -6.21
N MET A 189 1.66 25.87 -7.08
CA MET A 189 1.93 25.92 -8.51
C MET A 189 0.83 26.62 -9.32
N GLY A 190 -0.33 26.92 -8.72
CA GLY A 190 -1.46 27.57 -9.39
C GLY A 190 -2.41 26.61 -10.13
N VAL A 191 -2.29 25.31 -9.90
CA VAL A 191 -3.22 24.28 -10.41
C VAL A 191 -4.56 24.41 -9.66
N SER A 192 -5.69 24.31 -10.36
CA SER A 192 -7.02 24.54 -9.75
C SER A 192 -7.61 23.27 -9.15
N LEU A 193 -7.90 23.30 -7.84
CA LEU A 193 -8.60 22.21 -7.14
C LEU A 193 -10.10 22.19 -7.54
N VAL A 194 -10.56 21.07 -8.08
CA VAL A 194 -11.95 20.87 -8.53
C VAL A 194 -12.87 20.46 -7.39
N PHE A 195 -12.38 19.56 -6.53
CA PHE A 195 -13.18 18.95 -5.47
C PHE A 195 -12.34 18.76 -4.21
N LYS A 196 -12.99 18.83 -3.03
CA LYS A 196 -12.31 18.65 -1.74
C LYS A 196 -11.49 17.35 -1.72
N ARG A 197 -10.28 17.39 -1.18
CA ARG A 197 -9.47 16.16 -1.00
C ARG A 197 -10.26 15.14 -0.18
N GLY A 198 -10.28 13.91 -0.66
CA GLY A 198 -10.75 12.76 0.13
C GLY A 198 -9.61 12.17 0.95
N GLU A 199 -9.93 11.73 2.16
CA GLU A 199 -9.00 11.06 3.06
C GLU A 199 -9.62 9.73 3.50
N GLY A 200 -9.18 8.62 2.91
CA GLY A 200 -9.58 7.28 3.31
C GLY A 200 -8.68 6.73 4.42
N ASP A 201 -9.29 6.12 5.43
CA ASP A 201 -8.61 5.61 6.62
C ASP A 201 -8.74 4.08 6.75
N ASP A 202 -7.64 3.38 6.49
CA ASP A 202 -7.58 1.92 6.64
C ASP A 202 -7.64 1.48 8.11
N GLY A 203 -7.22 2.34 9.02
CA GLY A 203 -7.30 2.11 10.47
C GLY A 203 -8.64 2.53 11.08
N GLY A 204 -9.53 3.15 10.31
CA GLY A 204 -10.80 3.67 10.78
C GLY A 204 -11.89 2.59 10.90
N ASP A 205 -12.89 2.85 11.75
CA ASP A 205 -14.00 1.91 11.99
C ASP A 205 -14.81 1.60 10.72
N ALA A 206 -15.01 2.61 9.87
CA ALA A 206 -15.71 2.47 8.58
C ALA A 206 -14.88 1.70 7.54
N GLY A 207 -13.56 1.75 7.66
CA GLY A 207 -12.60 1.24 6.70
C GLY A 207 -12.49 2.09 5.44
N ILE A 208 -11.31 2.00 4.82
CA ILE A 208 -10.91 2.83 3.69
C ILE A 208 -11.82 2.74 2.46
N GLU A 209 -12.47 1.59 2.25
CA GLU A 209 -13.43 1.38 1.15
C GLU A 209 -14.70 2.21 1.34
N THR A 210 -15.23 2.24 2.57
CA THR A 210 -16.42 3.04 2.88
C THR A 210 -16.14 4.52 2.71
N ASP A 211 -14.98 4.99 3.18
CA ASP A 211 -14.56 6.39 3.01
C ASP A 211 -14.44 6.77 1.53
N PHE A 212 -13.88 5.86 0.71
CA PHE A 212 -13.81 6.06 -0.73
C PHE A 212 -15.19 6.11 -1.37
N GLU A 213 -16.09 5.18 -1.05
CA GLU A 213 -17.45 5.16 -1.58
C GLU A 213 -18.23 6.44 -1.26
N VAL A 214 -18.12 6.94 -0.02
CA VAL A 214 -18.74 8.22 0.38
C VAL A 214 -18.16 9.38 -0.44
N TRP A 215 -16.84 9.51 -0.50
CA TRP A 215 -16.19 10.59 -1.24
C TRP A 215 -16.50 10.52 -2.74
N LYS A 216 -16.47 9.32 -3.32
CA LYS A 216 -16.74 9.05 -4.73
C LYS A 216 -18.17 9.47 -5.09
N ASN A 217 -19.15 9.11 -4.26
CA ASN A 217 -20.55 9.49 -4.46
C ASN A 217 -20.73 11.01 -4.43
N ASP A 218 -20.11 11.69 -3.46
CA ASP A 218 -20.13 13.16 -3.39
C ASP A 218 -19.45 13.79 -4.62
N PHE A 219 -18.31 13.25 -5.05
CA PHE A 219 -17.55 13.72 -6.21
C PHE A 219 -18.36 13.60 -7.50
N VAL A 220 -18.95 12.43 -7.75
CA VAL A 220 -19.80 12.19 -8.92
C VAL A 220 -21.03 13.09 -8.91
N LYS A 221 -21.66 13.28 -7.74
CA LYS A 221 -22.79 14.19 -7.59
C LYS A 221 -22.39 15.63 -7.92
N PHE A 222 -21.24 16.08 -7.39
CA PHE A 222 -20.70 17.39 -7.69
C PHE A 222 -20.51 17.61 -9.18
N LEU A 223 -19.90 16.65 -9.90
CA LEU A 223 -19.70 16.77 -11.35
C LEU A 223 -21.03 16.90 -12.11
N LYS A 224 -22.09 16.19 -11.68
CA LYS A 224 -23.43 16.29 -12.29
C LYS A 224 -24.12 17.63 -12.02
N GLU A 225 -23.98 18.17 -10.81
CA GLU A 225 -24.58 19.46 -10.45
C GLU A 225 -23.95 20.62 -11.22
N GLN A 226 -22.65 20.53 -11.52
CA GLN A 226 -21.99 21.51 -12.37
C GLN A 226 -22.55 21.47 -13.81
N ASP A 227 -22.81 20.28 -14.36
CA ASP A 227 -23.40 20.11 -15.71
C ASP A 227 -24.82 20.69 -15.83
N ASN A 228 -25.68 20.44 -14.83
CA ASN A 228 -27.07 20.91 -14.84
C ASN A 228 -27.23 22.43 -14.71
N GLY A 229 -26.19 23.15 -14.26
CA GLY A 229 -26.21 24.60 -14.09
C GLY A 229 -26.26 25.42 -15.40
N THR A 230 -26.15 24.77 -16.57
CA THR A 230 -25.91 25.47 -17.85
C THR A 230 -26.94 25.14 -18.94
N SER A 231 -27.92 24.28 -18.67
CA SER A 231 -28.96 23.93 -19.63
C SER A 231 -30.30 24.62 -19.33
N ALA A 232 -30.34 25.94 -19.53
CA ALA A 232 -31.59 26.68 -19.72
C ALA A 232 -31.50 27.53 -21.00
N SER A 233 -31.18 26.92 -22.14
CA SER A 233 -31.73 27.34 -23.42
C SER A 233 -31.52 26.28 -24.51
N THR A 234 -32.65 25.95 -25.15
CA THR A 234 -32.77 25.32 -26.47
C THR A 234 -32.38 23.84 -26.58
N SER A 235 -33.37 22.99 -26.25
CA SER A 235 -33.51 21.66 -26.81
C SER A 235 -33.50 21.69 -28.34
N GLN A 236 -32.46 21.16 -28.96
CA GLN A 236 -32.51 20.67 -30.32
C GLN A 236 -31.92 19.26 -30.34
N SER A 237 -32.79 18.27 -30.51
CA SER A 237 -32.45 16.85 -30.52
C SER A 237 -31.56 16.55 -31.74
N CYS A 238 -30.27 16.36 -31.49
CA CYS A 238 -29.39 15.72 -32.46
C CYS A 238 -29.51 14.20 -32.29
N ASN A 239 -30.37 13.59 -33.10
CA ASN A 239 -30.34 12.14 -33.33
C ASN A 239 -29.03 11.79 -34.04
N VAL A 240 -27.98 11.53 -33.26
CA VAL A 240 -26.80 10.83 -33.77
C VAL A 240 -27.17 9.36 -33.83
N THR A 241 -27.59 8.90 -35.01
CA THR A 241 -27.52 7.49 -35.36
C THR A 241 -26.06 7.07 -35.28
N VAL A 242 -25.71 6.39 -34.17
CA VAL A 242 -24.47 5.64 -34.07
C VAL A 242 -24.51 4.60 -35.18
N ASP A 243 -23.73 4.82 -36.22
CA ASP A 243 -23.51 3.84 -37.26
C ASP A 243 -22.81 2.63 -36.63
N LYS A 244 -23.61 1.60 -36.33
CA LYS A 244 -23.15 0.32 -35.78
C LYS A 244 -22.39 -0.54 -36.81
N SER A 245 -22.02 0.02 -37.96
CA SER A 245 -21.35 -0.71 -39.03
C SER A 245 -19.89 -0.29 -39.20
N LYS A 246 -19.04 -0.65 -38.23
CA LYS A 246 -17.62 -0.96 -38.47
C LYS A 246 -16.99 -1.57 -37.21
N GLU A 247 -16.38 -2.74 -37.43
CA GLU A 247 -15.74 -3.68 -36.47
C GLU A 247 -16.64 -4.79 -35.89
N SER A 248 -17.38 -5.49 -36.76
CA SER A 248 -17.57 -6.93 -36.55
C SER A 248 -16.24 -7.63 -36.85
N VAL A 249 -15.37 -7.76 -35.84
CA VAL A 249 -14.33 -8.78 -35.89
C VAL A 249 -15.08 -10.12 -35.94
N ASP A 250 -14.87 -10.92 -36.98
CA ASP A 250 -15.38 -12.29 -37.06
C ASP A 250 -14.74 -13.11 -35.94
N LEU A 251 -15.35 -13.05 -34.75
CA LEU A 251 -14.90 -13.79 -33.59
C LEU A 251 -15.24 -15.28 -33.83
N PRO A 252 -14.27 -16.19 -33.64
CA PRO A 252 -14.50 -17.63 -33.74
C PRO A 252 -15.70 -18.08 -32.87
N ALA A 253 -16.46 -19.08 -33.33
CA ALA A 253 -17.69 -19.56 -32.68
C ALA A 253 -17.50 -20.03 -31.21
N ASP A 254 -16.26 -20.35 -30.83
CA ASP A 254 -15.77 -20.73 -29.51
C ASP A 254 -15.40 -19.52 -28.61
N THR A 255 -15.81 -18.30 -28.98
CA THR A 255 -15.50 -17.07 -28.26
C THR A 255 -16.65 -16.64 -27.34
N THR A 256 -16.35 -16.37 -26.07
CA THR A 256 -17.27 -15.83 -25.06
C THR A 256 -16.79 -14.46 -24.59
N SER A 257 -17.68 -13.63 -24.04
CA SER A 257 -17.34 -12.31 -23.51
C SER A 257 -18.00 -12.07 -22.15
N ASN A 258 -17.32 -11.36 -21.27
CA ASN A 258 -17.88 -10.83 -20.02
C ASN A 258 -18.11 -9.30 -20.09
N GLY A 259 -18.06 -8.71 -21.29
CA GLY A 259 -18.12 -7.25 -21.49
C GLY A 259 -16.79 -6.52 -21.28
N LYS A 260 -15.82 -7.11 -20.57
CA LYS A 260 -14.46 -6.56 -20.37
C LYS A 260 -13.43 -7.22 -21.29
N TYR A 261 -13.53 -8.52 -21.48
CA TYR A 261 -12.61 -9.34 -22.26
C TYR A 261 -13.35 -10.31 -23.18
N PHE A 262 -12.68 -10.72 -24.25
CA PHE A 262 -13.12 -11.78 -25.15
C PHE A 262 -12.23 -13.02 -24.97
N PHE A 263 -12.85 -14.15 -24.66
CA PHE A 263 -12.19 -15.40 -24.30
C PHE A 263 -12.41 -16.45 -25.39
N ARG A 264 -11.34 -17.05 -25.89
CA ARG A 264 -11.40 -18.23 -26.75
C ARG A 264 -11.02 -19.46 -25.95
N THR A 265 -11.92 -20.42 -25.84
CA THR A 265 -11.59 -21.71 -25.20
C THR A 265 -10.93 -22.63 -26.22
N LEU A 266 -9.79 -23.22 -25.86
CA LEU A 266 -9.02 -24.11 -26.69
C LEU A 266 -9.26 -25.59 -26.33
N ASN A 267 -9.07 -26.48 -27.29
CA ASN A 267 -9.09 -27.93 -27.06
C ASN A 267 -7.82 -28.37 -26.29
N PHE A 268 -7.99 -28.92 -25.10
CA PHE A 268 -6.88 -29.33 -24.22
C PHE A 268 -5.96 -30.38 -24.85
N GLU A 269 -6.54 -31.43 -25.46
CA GLU A 269 -5.76 -32.53 -26.06
C GLU A 269 -4.79 -32.03 -27.12
N LYS A 270 -5.17 -31.01 -27.89
CA LYS A 270 -4.33 -30.42 -28.95
C LYS A 270 -3.20 -29.51 -28.42
N TYR A 271 -3.34 -28.94 -27.23
CA TYR A 271 -2.42 -27.92 -26.71
C TYR A 271 -1.57 -28.38 -25.53
N ARG A 272 -1.77 -29.60 -25.02
CA ARG A 272 -1.04 -30.16 -23.86
C ARG A 272 0.49 -30.11 -24.02
N ASP A 273 1.02 -30.47 -25.20
CA ASP A 273 2.47 -30.53 -25.40
C ASP A 273 3.11 -29.13 -25.56
N LYS A 274 2.37 -28.19 -26.17
CA LYS A 274 2.80 -26.78 -26.24
C LYS A 274 2.85 -26.13 -24.86
N LEU A 275 1.87 -26.39 -24.00
CA LEU A 275 1.85 -25.90 -22.61
C LEU A 275 3.10 -26.36 -21.82
N ARG A 276 3.55 -27.60 -22.02
CA ARG A 276 4.76 -28.14 -21.36
C ARG A 276 6.07 -27.49 -21.83
N GLN A 277 6.10 -26.97 -23.05
CA GLN A 277 7.26 -26.28 -23.62
C GLN A 277 7.37 -24.85 -23.08
N PHE A 278 6.27 -24.10 -23.02
CA PHE A 278 6.27 -22.70 -22.58
C PHE A 278 6.64 -22.48 -21.11
N ILE A 279 6.28 -23.41 -20.22
CA ILE A 279 6.67 -23.36 -18.80
C ILE A 279 8.21 -23.36 -18.64
N ARG A 280 8.95 -23.91 -19.60
CA ARG A 280 10.42 -23.96 -19.56
C ARG A 280 11.10 -22.70 -20.12
N GLU A 281 10.39 -21.91 -20.93
CA GLU A 281 10.96 -20.75 -21.64
C GLU A 281 10.73 -19.42 -20.89
N TYR A 282 9.90 -19.38 -19.84
CA TYR A 282 9.56 -18.15 -19.11
C TYR A 282 10.67 -17.65 -18.15
N ASP A 283 11.68 -18.47 -17.86
CA ASP A 283 12.75 -18.15 -16.88
C ASP A 283 13.99 -17.45 -17.50
N SER A 284 13.97 -17.08 -18.78
CA SER A 284 15.15 -16.50 -19.46
C SER A 284 15.25 -14.96 -19.44
N SER A 285 14.30 -14.26 -18.83
CA SER A 285 14.34 -12.79 -18.75
C SER A 285 15.36 -12.32 -17.71
N GLN A 286 16.32 -11.49 -18.11
CA GLN A 286 17.35 -10.97 -17.21
C GLN A 286 16.85 -9.84 -16.27
N SER A 287 15.72 -9.20 -16.58
CA SER A 287 15.19 -8.09 -15.77
C SER A 287 14.13 -8.56 -14.78
N VAL A 288 14.50 -8.64 -13.50
CA VAL A 288 13.56 -8.91 -12.39
C VAL A 288 12.82 -7.64 -12.01
N SER A 289 11.49 -7.68 -11.98
CA SER A 289 10.65 -6.56 -11.55
C SER A 289 9.33 -7.08 -10.97
N PRO A 290 8.50 -6.24 -10.29
CA PRO A 290 7.16 -6.65 -9.87
C PRO A 290 6.27 -7.15 -11.01
N LYS A 291 6.47 -6.65 -12.24
CA LYS A 291 5.77 -7.09 -13.46
C LYS A 291 6.37 -8.37 -14.06
N ASN A 292 7.55 -8.79 -13.60
CA ASN A 292 8.29 -9.95 -14.09
C ASN A 292 9.13 -10.58 -12.94
N PRO A 293 8.49 -11.30 -12.00
CA PRO A 293 9.16 -11.87 -10.84
C PRO A 293 10.08 -13.02 -11.23
N TYR A 294 11.14 -13.24 -10.45
CA TYR A 294 12.07 -14.35 -10.65
C TYR A 294 11.69 -15.54 -9.77
N THR A 295 11.78 -16.74 -10.33
CA THR A 295 11.50 -17.99 -9.59
C THR A 295 12.72 -18.39 -8.76
N LEU A 296 12.59 -18.33 -7.44
CA LEU A 296 13.57 -18.92 -6.52
C LEU A 296 13.08 -20.29 -6.05
N PHE A 297 14.03 -21.15 -5.66
CA PHE A 297 13.74 -22.48 -5.14
C PHE A 297 14.15 -22.57 -3.67
N ILE A 298 13.31 -23.25 -2.89
CA ILE A 298 13.54 -23.48 -1.47
C ILE A 298 14.72 -24.45 -1.30
N ASP A 299 15.78 -24.03 -0.61
CA ASP A 299 16.92 -24.89 -0.24
C ASP A 299 16.70 -25.50 1.15
N SER A 300 16.06 -24.77 2.07
CA SER A 300 15.73 -25.24 3.42
C SER A 300 14.45 -24.60 3.96
N ALA A 301 13.68 -25.36 4.75
CA ALA A 301 12.52 -24.87 5.52
C ALA A 301 12.55 -25.46 6.93
N LYS A 302 12.50 -24.62 7.97
CA LYS A 302 12.67 -25.02 9.38
C LYS A 302 11.62 -24.36 10.27
N ASN A 303 11.15 -25.09 11.29
CA ASN A 303 10.41 -24.49 12.40
C ASN A 303 11.40 -24.14 13.53
N LEU A 304 11.55 -22.84 13.78
CA LEU A 304 12.50 -22.30 14.75
C LEU A 304 12.04 -22.43 16.21
N CYS A 305 10.73 -22.62 16.44
CA CYS A 305 10.16 -22.76 17.78
C CYS A 305 9.24 -23.99 17.88
N PRO A 306 9.78 -25.22 17.77
CA PRO A 306 8.99 -26.45 17.71
C PRO A 306 8.21 -26.76 18.99
N ARG A 307 8.58 -26.16 20.12
CA ARG A 307 7.92 -26.32 21.42
C ARG A 307 6.80 -25.29 21.66
N SER A 308 6.70 -24.27 20.82
CA SER A 308 5.67 -23.23 20.96
C SER A 308 4.36 -23.65 20.28
N SER A 309 3.24 -23.15 20.82
CA SER A 309 1.92 -23.25 20.18
C SER A 309 1.86 -22.47 18.86
N ARG A 310 2.71 -21.46 18.69
CA ARG A 310 2.85 -20.67 17.45
C ARG A 310 4.09 -21.13 16.70
N LYS A 311 3.93 -21.32 15.39
CA LYS A 311 5.07 -21.64 14.52
C LYS A 311 5.78 -20.36 14.09
N ARG A 312 7.10 -20.40 14.07
CA ARG A 312 7.95 -19.42 13.41
C ARG A 312 8.83 -20.18 12.46
N LEU A 313 8.66 -19.89 11.18
CA LEU A 313 9.30 -20.63 10.11
C LEU A 313 10.44 -19.78 9.53
N GLU A 314 11.53 -20.46 9.22
CA GLU A 314 12.61 -19.93 8.38
C GLU A 314 12.59 -20.67 7.06
N ILE A 315 12.63 -19.92 5.97
CA ILE A 315 12.86 -20.43 4.63
C ILE A 315 14.17 -19.85 4.11
N GLU A 316 14.99 -20.70 3.51
CA GLU A 316 16.21 -20.33 2.81
C GLU A 316 16.04 -20.61 1.32
N PHE A 317 16.35 -19.62 0.49
CA PHE A 317 16.43 -19.72 -0.96
C PHE A 317 17.89 -19.76 -1.39
N SER A 318 18.21 -20.62 -2.36
CA SER A 318 19.48 -20.53 -3.09
C SER A 318 19.39 -19.41 -4.12
N ILE A 319 20.32 -18.47 -4.10
CA ILE A 319 20.39 -17.34 -5.06
C ILE A 319 21.60 -17.45 -6.01
N ASP A 320 22.29 -18.58 -6.03
CA ASP A 320 23.39 -18.83 -6.96
C ASP A 320 22.96 -18.79 -8.42
N ASN A 321 23.75 -18.11 -9.25
CA ASN A 321 23.50 -17.95 -10.69
C ASN A 321 22.12 -17.32 -11.01
N THR A 322 21.52 -16.61 -10.04
CA THR A 322 20.29 -15.85 -10.25
C THR A 322 20.61 -14.37 -10.44
N PRO A 323 19.72 -13.59 -11.06
CA PRO A 323 19.83 -12.13 -11.11
C PRO A 323 19.47 -11.46 -9.77
N ILE A 324 19.08 -12.22 -8.74
CA ILE A 324 18.70 -11.67 -7.43
C ILE A 324 19.94 -11.17 -6.71
N ASN A 325 19.90 -9.89 -6.35
CA ASN A 325 20.90 -9.24 -5.50
C ASN A 325 20.18 -8.38 -4.46
N TYR A 326 20.76 -8.24 -3.27
CA TYR A 326 20.16 -7.49 -2.17
C TYR A 326 21.23 -6.91 -1.24
N GLU A 327 20.85 -5.87 -0.50
CA GLU A 327 21.62 -5.30 0.61
C GLU A 327 21.02 -5.70 1.95
N THR A 328 21.86 -5.84 2.97
CA THR A 328 21.38 -6.22 4.31
C THR A 328 20.36 -5.21 4.85
N GLY A 329 19.19 -5.72 5.23
CA GLY A 329 18.02 -4.93 5.64
C GLY A 329 17.01 -4.65 4.51
N ASP A 330 17.23 -5.18 3.31
CA ASP A 330 16.21 -5.21 2.25
C ASP A 330 15.05 -6.16 2.55
N HIS A 331 14.02 -6.03 1.72
CA HIS A 331 12.85 -6.89 1.74
C HIS A 331 12.82 -7.79 0.50
N ILE A 332 12.15 -8.93 0.63
CA ILE A 332 11.75 -9.77 -0.50
C ILE A 332 10.23 -9.82 -0.59
N ALA A 333 9.71 -9.48 -1.76
CA ALA A 333 8.32 -9.68 -2.15
C ALA A 333 8.15 -11.12 -2.62
N LEU A 334 7.30 -11.90 -1.97
CA LEU A 334 6.97 -13.28 -2.32
C LEU A 334 5.53 -13.35 -2.84
N PHE A 335 5.35 -14.00 -3.99
CA PHE A 335 4.07 -14.13 -4.66
C PHE A 335 3.40 -15.45 -4.24
N PRO A 336 2.28 -15.39 -3.51
CA PRO A 336 1.62 -16.60 -3.04
C PRO A 336 0.68 -17.20 -4.07
N MET A 337 0.25 -18.43 -3.81
CA MET A 337 -0.82 -19.10 -4.54
C MET A 337 -1.99 -19.43 -3.62
N ASN A 338 -3.21 -19.42 -4.15
CA ASN A 338 -4.38 -19.94 -3.44
C ASN A 338 -4.18 -21.42 -3.09
N SER A 339 -4.75 -21.84 -1.97
CA SER A 339 -4.63 -23.23 -1.53
C SER A 339 -5.36 -24.18 -2.50
N PRO A 340 -4.84 -25.40 -2.73
CA PRO A 340 -5.55 -26.39 -3.53
C PRO A 340 -6.97 -26.68 -3.04
N ASP A 341 -7.20 -26.62 -1.72
CA ASP A 341 -8.54 -26.78 -1.13
C ASP A 341 -9.50 -25.67 -1.58
N LEU A 342 -9.06 -24.40 -1.53
CA LEU A 342 -9.88 -23.26 -1.93
C LEU A 342 -10.23 -23.32 -3.43
N ILE A 343 -9.28 -23.74 -4.27
CA ILE A 343 -9.50 -23.96 -5.70
C ILE A 343 -10.51 -25.09 -5.96
N ASN A 344 -10.37 -26.22 -5.26
CA ASN A 344 -11.30 -27.34 -5.36
C ASN A 344 -12.72 -26.95 -4.93
N ARG A 345 -12.86 -26.11 -3.90
CA ARG A 345 -14.16 -25.58 -3.45
C ARG A 345 -14.76 -24.64 -4.51
N LEU A 346 -13.97 -23.73 -5.06
CA LEU A 346 -14.42 -22.86 -6.16
C LEU A 346 -14.90 -23.68 -7.37
N GLU A 347 -14.15 -24.70 -7.79
CA GLU A 347 -14.52 -25.59 -8.90
C GLU A 347 -15.89 -26.25 -8.67
N LYS A 348 -16.15 -26.74 -7.45
CA LYS A 348 -17.44 -27.34 -7.08
C LYS A 348 -18.59 -26.35 -7.16
N VAL A 349 -18.39 -25.12 -6.70
CA VAL A 349 -19.44 -24.09 -6.66
C VAL A 349 -19.77 -23.56 -8.06
N LEU A 350 -18.76 -23.43 -8.92
CA LEU A 350 -18.94 -23.03 -10.31
C LEU A 350 -19.61 -24.11 -11.18
N LYS A 351 -19.66 -25.36 -10.71
CA LYS A 351 -20.28 -26.50 -11.42
C LYS A 351 -19.79 -26.62 -12.86
N LEU A 352 -18.47 -26.52 -13.05
CA LEU A 352 -17.86 -26.54 -14.37
C LEU A 352 -18.03 -27.91 -15.04
N ASP A 353 -18.26 -27.92 -16.36
CA ASP A 353 -18.40 -29.16 -17.14
C ASP A 353 -17.11 -29.98 -17.22
N LYS A 354 -15.97 -29.33 -16.95
CA LYS A 354 -14.64 -29.91 -16.97
C LYS A 354 -13.80 -29.34 -15.83
N PRO A 355 -12.85 -30.12 -15.29
CA PRO A 355 -11.86 -29.63 -14.33
C PRO A 355 -11.13 -28.37 -14.82
N MET A 356 -10.80 -27.46 -13.91
CA MET A 356 -10.21 -26.15 -14.23
C MET A 356 -8.86 -26.26 -14.97
N ASP A 357 -8.09 -27.31 -14.75
CA ASP A 357 -6.81 -27.57 -15.40
C ASP A 357 -6.96 -27.91 -16.90
N LYS A 358 -8.16 -28.38 -17.30
CA LYS A 358 -8.51 -28.71 -18.70
C LYS A 358 -9.21 -27.57 -19.43
N ILE A 359 -9.60 -26.50 -18.73
CA ILE A 359 -10.15 -25.31 -19.36
C ILE A 359 -8.97 -24.42 -19.77
N ILE A 360 -8.55 -24.55 -21.02
CA ILE A 360 -7.48 -23.75 -21.61
C ILE A 360 -8.09 -22.62 -22.42
N PHE A 361 -7.61 -21.39 -22.25
CA PHE A 361 -8.14 -20.26 -23.00
C PHE A 361 -7.08 -19.21 -23.36
N THR A 362 -7.45 -18.35 -24.32
CA THR A 362 -6.70 -17.15 -24.72
C THR A 362 -7.64 -15.96 -24.75
N LEU A 363 -7.09 -14.76 -24.65
CA LEU A 363 -7.78 -13.50 -24.86
C LEU A 363 -7.64 -13.10 -26.34
N GLN A 364 -8.76 -12.84 -27.00
CA GLN A 364 -8.83 -12.64 -28.47
C GLN A 364 -8.52 -11.21 -28.88
N THR A 365 -8.96 -10.23 -28.10
CA THR A 365 -8.71 -8.82 -28.37
C THR A 365 -7.46 -8.38 -27.59
N PRO A 366 -6.56 -7.58 -28.19
CA PRO A 366 -5.72 -6.70 -27.37
C PRO A 366 -6.66 -6.00 -26.39
N PRO A 367 -6.31 -5.84 -25.12
CA PRO A 367 -7.14 -5.06 -24.22
C PRO A 367 -7.31 -3.66 -24.84
N CYS A 368 -8.44 -3.39 -25.50
CA CYS A 368 -8.84 -2.04 -25.88
C CYS A 368 -9.19 -1.22 -24.62
N SER A 369 -9.23 -1.88 -23.47
CA SER A 369 -9.20 -1.29 -22.14
C SER A 369 -7.76 -1.16 -21.64
N ILE A 370 -7.41 -0.02 -21.04
CA ILE A 370 -6.10 0.25 -20.40
C ILE A 370 -5.82 -0.70 -19.20
N GLU A 371 -6.76 -1.59 -18.85
CA GLU A 371 -6.61 -2.61 -17.80
C GLU A 371 -6.23 -3.94 -18.44
N SER A 372 -4.92 -4.20 -18.51
CA SER A 372 -4.45 -5.56 -18.85
C SER A 372 -4.75 -6.51 -17.68
N PRO A 373 -5.22 -7.74 -17.96
CA PRO A 373 -5.33 -8.76 -16.93
C PRO A 373 -3.97 -8.97 -16.25
N PRO A 374 -3.94 -9.46 -14.99
CA PRO A 374 -2.70 -9.74 -14.26
C PRO A 374 -1.86 -10.86 -14.91
N PHE A 375 -2.35 -11.46 -15.98
CA PHE A 375 -1.70 -12.51 -16.75
C PHE A 375 -1.78 -12.19 -18.24
N ILE A 376 -0.84 -12.75 -19.00
CA ILE A 376 -0.81 -12.66 -20.45
C ILE A 376 -1.33 -13.98 -21.01
N ALA A 377 -2.49 -13.95 -21.65
CA ALA A 377 -3.08 -15.10 -22.32
C ALA A 377 -3.29 -14.79 -23.80
N THR A 378 -2.23 -14.78 -24.61
CA THR A 378 -2.34 -14.52 -26.07
C THR A 378 -2.58 -15.82 -26.84
N PRO A 379 -2.94 -15.78 -28.13
CA PRO A 379 -3.00 -16.97 -28.98
C PRO A 379 -1.73 -17.83 -28.92
N GLU A 380 -0.57 -17.22 -28.73
CA GLU A 380 0.73 -17.87 -28.60
C GLU A 380 1.01 -18.38 -27.18
N LYS A 381 0.38 -17.80 -26.16
CA LYS A 381 0.56 -18.13 -24.74
C LYS A 381 -0.77 -18.48 -24.07
N PRO A 382 -1.34 -19.68 -24.34
CA PRO A 382 -2.57 -20.11 -23.69
C PRO A 382 -2.34 -20.42 -22.21
N VAL A 383 -3.37 -20.18 -21.40
CA VAL A 383 -3.35 -20.43 -19.95
C VAL A 383 -4.49 -21.37 -19.54
N SER A 384 -4.31 -22.08 -18.41
CA SER A 384 -5.41 -22.84 -17.80
C SER A 384 -6.18 -22.00 -16.79
N LEU A 385 -7.47 -22.28 -16.62
CA LEU A 385 -8.29 -21.63 -15.60
C LEU A 385 -7.75 -21.91 -14.20
N HIS A 386 -7.25 -23.14 -13.96
CA HIS A 386 -6.61 -23.50 -12.69
C HIS A 386 -5.40 -22.60 -12.40
N GLN A 387 -4.51 -22.41 -13.37
CA GLN A 387 -3.36 -21.52 -13.20
C GLN A 387 -3.82 -20.10 -12.88
N VAL A 388 -4.84 -19.62 -13.60
CA VAL A 388 -5.33 -18.25 -13.44
C VAL A 388 -5.92 -18.00 -12.05
N MET A 389 -6.80 -18.90 -11.60
CA MET A 389 -7.43 -18.81 -10.28
C MET A 389 -6.45 -19.11 -9.15
N SER A 390 -5.38 -19.87 -9.39
CA SER A 390 -4.38 -20.19 -8.35
C SER A 390 -3.38 -19.06 -8.15
N GLN A 391 -2.92 -18.40 -9.22
CA GLN A 391 -1.74 -17.53 -9.20
C GLN A 391 -2.04 -16.04 -9.31
N PHE A 392 -3.15 -15.64 -9.94
CA PHE A 392 -3.33 -14.23 -10.29
C PHE A 392 -4.48 -13.53 -9.57
N TYR A 393 -5.53 -14.26 -9.16
CA TYR A 393 -6.70 -13.68 -8.49
C TYR A 393 -6.80 -14.07 -7.01
N ASP A 394 -7.04 -13.08 -6.14
CA ASP A 394 -7.17 -13.30 -4.71
C ASP A 394 -8.57 -13.83 -4.38
N LEU A 395 -8.62 -15.10 -3.99
CA LEU A 395 -9.84 -15.79 -3.57
C LEU A 395 -9.97 -15.86 -2.05
N ASN A 396 -8.90 -15.51 -1.31
CA ASN A 396 -8.77 -15.71 0.12
C ASN A 396 -9.07 -14.45 0.93
N GLY A 397 -8.83 -13.27 0.35
CA GLY A 397 -9.15 -11.99 0.95
C GLY A 397 -10.62 -11.88 1.37
N VAL A 398 -10.88 -11.03 2.37
CA VAL A 398 -12.25 -10.70 2.79
C VAL A 398 -12.97 -10.09 1.59
N ILE A 399 -14.15 -10.62 1.26
CA ILE A 399 -14.95 -10.12 0.14
C ILE A 399 -15.37 -8.67 0.39
N THR A 400 -15.23 -7.83 -0.64
CA THR A 400 -15.54 -6.40 -0.56
C THR A 400 -17.04 -6.11 -0.77
N PRO A 401 -17.56 -4.96 -0.32
CA PRO A 401 -18.94 -4.56 -0.58
C PRO A 401 -19.28 -4.48 -2.07
N SER A 402 -18.34 -4.04 -2.91
CA SER A 402 -18.53 -3.96 -4.37
C SER A 402 -18.75 -5.34 -5.00
N LEU A 403 -18.01 -6.37 -4.55
CA LEU A 403 -18.20 -7.74 -5.00
C LEU A 403 -19.52 -8.35 -4.50
N LEU A 404 -19.94 -8.00 -3.28
CA LEU A 404 -21.25 -8.40 -2.76
C LEU A 404 -22.39 -7.81 -3.60
N THR A 405 -22.29 -6.55 -4.04
CA THR A 405 -23.24 -5.96 -5.01
C THR A 405 -23.30 -6.77 -6.30
N PHE A 406 -22.14 -7.10 -6.88
CA PHE A 406 -22.06 -7.91 -8.09
C PHE A 406 -22.73 -9.27 -7.92
N PHE A 407 -22.53 -9.94 -6.79
CA PHE A 407 -23.17 -11.23 -6.51
C PHE A 407 -24.66 -11.12 -6.21
N ALA A 408 -25.13 -10.03 -5.59
CA ALA A 408 -26.54 -9.79 -5.38
C ALA A 408 -27.30 -9.66 -6.71
N GLU A 409 -26.70 -9.01 -7.72
CA GLU A 409 -27.27 -8.91 -9.07
C GLU A 409 -27.36 -10.27 -9.80
N LYS A 410 -26.48 -11.21 -9.44
CA LYS A 410 -26.41 -12.55 -10.03
C LYS A 410 -27.23 -13.60 -9.25
N ALA A 411 -27.78 -13.24 -8.10
CA ALA A 411 -28.62 -14.12 -7.28
C ALA A 411 -30.02 -14.25 -7.88
N THR A 412 -30.49 -15.49 -8.08
CA THR A 412 -31.83 -15.73 -8.64
C THR A 412 -32.92 -15.80 -7.58
N LEU A 413 -32.58 -16.00 -6.30
CA LEU A 413 -33.54 -16.06 -5.20
C LEU A 413 -33.61 -14.71 -4.49
N GLU A 414 -34.80 -14.12 -4.42
CA GLU A 414 -34.97 -12.77 -3.86
C GLU A 414 -34.57 -12.68 -2.38
N SER A 415 -34.75 -13.74 -1.60
CA SER A 415 -34.32 -13.78 -0.20
C SER A 415 -32.79 -13.76 -0.05
N GLU A 416 -32.05 -14.46 -0.91
CA GLU A 416 -30.58 -14.44 -0.92
C GLU A 416 -30.06 -13.09 -1.40
N LYS A 417 -30.67 -12.52 -2.44
CA LYS A 417 -30.37 -11.17 -2.92
C LYS A 417 -30.55 -10.13 -1.81
N ALA A 418 -31.70 -10.12 -1.13
CA ALA A 418 -31.94 -9.21 -0.01
C ALA A 418 -30.91 -9.39 1.12
N LYS A 419 -30.45 -10.62 1.37
CA LYS A 419 -29.41 -10.87 2.39
C LYS A 419 -28.04 -10.36 1.95
N LEU A 420 -27.65 -10.56 0.69
CA LEU A 420 -26.40 -10.00 0.14
C LEU A 420 -26.38 -8.47 0.21
N GLU A 421 -27.52 -7.83 -0.06
CA GLU A 421 -27.71 -6.38 0.08
C GLU A 421 -27.54 -5.88 1.53
N GLN A 422 -27.98 -6.65 2.52
CA GLN A 422 -27.72 -6.37 3.94
C GLN A 422 -26.24 -6.56 4.29
N LEU A 423 -25.63 -7.66 3.83
CA LEU A 423 -24.23 -7.98 4.08
C LEU A 423 -23.28 -6.96 3.48
N ARG A 424 -23.59 -6.35 2.33
CA ARG A 424 -22.75 -5.28 1.77
C ARG A 424 -22.88 -3.93 2.48
N SER A 425 -23.89 -3.76 3.34
CA SER A 425 -24.24 -2.47 3.95
C SER A 425 -24.21 -2.56 5.48
N THR A 426 -25.37 -2.66 6.13
CA THR A 426 -25.51 -2.57 7.59
C THR A 426 -24.84 -3.72 8.33
N GLU A 427 -24.66 -4.88 7.70
CA GLU A 427 -24.05 -6.05 8.33
C GLU A 427 -22.62 -6.34 7.89
N TYR A 428 -21.98 -5.47 7.09
CA TYR A 428 -20.66 -5.78 6.53
C TYR A 428 -19.60 -6.09 7.60
N LEU A 429 -19.52 -5.25 8.64
CA LEU A 429 -18.54 -5.46 9.72
C LEU A 429 -18.76 -6.78 10.46
N ALA A 430 -19.96 -7.01 11.00
CA ALA A 430 -20.23 -8.19 11.83
C ALA A 430 -20.46 -9.48 11.02
N GLY A 431 -21.15 -9.36 9.89
CA GLY A 431 -21.57 -10.47 9.03
C GLY A 431 -20.52 -10.94 8.03
N VAL A 432 -19.55 -10.09 7.68
CA VAL A 432 -18.52 -10.37 6.66
C VAL A 432 -17.10 -10.16 7.22
N LYS A 433 -16.72 -8.93 7.56
CA LYS A 433 -15.34 -8.55 7.93
C LYS A 433 -14.84 -9.30 9.15
N ASN A 434 -15.58 -9.27 10.26
CA ASN A 434 -15.22 -9.94 11.52
C ASN A 434 -15.22 -11.47 11.41
N ARG A 435 -15.96 -12.01 10.43
CA ARG A 435 -16.01 -13.44 10.11
C ARG A 435 -14.97 -13.84 9.06
N MET A 436 -14.22 -12.89 8.52
CA MET A 436 -13.23 -13.06 7.46
C MET A 436 -13.78 -13.85 6.25
N LEU A 437 -15.02 -13.54 5.83
CA LEU A 437 -15.65 -14.28 4.73
C LEU A 437 -14.98 -13.97 3.40
N ASN A 438 -14.57 -15.00 2.69
CA ASN A 438 -14.00 -14.90 1.36
C ASN A 438 -15.03 -15.17 0.24
N ILE A 439 -14.62 -14.98 -1.00
CA ILE A 439 -15.49 -15.08 -2.18
C ILE A 439 -16.07 -16.49 -2.33
N VAL A 440 -15.27 -17.52 -2.11
CA VAL A 440 -15.70 -18.92 -2.26
C VAL A 440 -16.76 -19.26 -1.21
N GLU A 441 -16.57 -18.80 0.03
CA GLU A 441 -17.53 -18.99 1.12
C GLU A 441 -18.87 -18.29 0.84
N ILE A 442 -18.87 -17.09 0.25
CA ILE A 442 -20.11 -16.43 -0.17
C ILE A 442 -20.83 -17.25 -1.25
N LEU A 443 -20.11 -17.73 -2.26
CA LEU A 443 -20.73 -18.54 -3.31
C LEU A 443 -21.26 -19.89 -2.78
N GLU A 444 -20.63 -20.46 -1.74
CA GLU A 444 -21.15 -21.65 -1.04
C GLU A 444 -22.40 -21.33 -0.19
N MET A 445 -22.42 -20.17 0.48
CA MET A 445 -23.53 -19.73 1.32
C MET A 445 -24.78 -19.35 0.53
N PHE A 446 -24.63 -18.91 -0.72
CA PHE A 446 -25.71 -18.38 -1.56
C PHE A 446 -25.76 -19.10 -2.93
N PRO A 447 -26.27 -20.35 -2.99
CA PRO A 447 -26.26 -21.17 -4.21
C PRO A 447 -27.15 -20.64 -5.36
N SER A 448 -28.01 -19.65 -5.10
CA SER A 448 -28.81 -18.99 -6.13
C SER A 448 -27.97 -18.06 -7.02
N ILE A 449 -26.76 -17.69 -6.59
CA ILE A 449 -25.82 -16.91 -7.41
C ILE A 449 -25.46 -17.70 -8.67
N LYS A 450 -25.70 -17.10 -9.84
CA LYS A 450 -25.33 -17.66 -11.15
C LYS A 450 -24.19 -16.86 -11.76
N VAL A 451 -22.97 -17.34 -11.58
CA VAL A 451 -21.74 -16.73 -12.13
C VAL A 451 -20.95 -17.72 -12.96
N THR A 452 -20.34 -17.23 -14.03
CA THR A 452 -19.39 -17.97 -14.86
C THR A 452 -17.95 -17.71 -14.43
N TRP A 453 -16.99 -18.52 -14.87
CA TRP A 453 -15.58 -18.22 -14.60
C TRP A 453 -15.12 -16.95 -15.34
N GLN A 454 -15.72 -16.63 -16.48
CA GLN A 454 -15.47 -15.40 -17.23
C GLN A 454 -15.94 -14.17 -16.45
N ASP A 455 -17.13 -14.25 -15.84
CA ASP A 455 -17.62 -13.21 -14.93
C ASP A 455 -16.59 -12.92 -13.83
N LEU A 456 -16.07 -13.98 -13.18
CA LEU A 456 -15.09 -13.86 -12.11
C LEU A 456 -13.78 -13.19 -12.57
N ILE A 457 -13.21 -13.57 -13.71
CA ILE A 457 -12.00 -12.90 -14.25
C ILE A 457 -12.21 -11.38 -14.45
N GLY A 458 -13.45 -10.97 -14.71
CA GLY A 458 -13.79 -9.55 -14.89
C GLY A 458 -13.76 -8.72 -13.61
N VAL A 459 -14.03 -9.34 -12.45
CA VAL A 459 -14.31 -8.65 -11.18
C VAL A 459 -13.36 -9.01 -10.04
N LEU A 460 -12.68 -10.15 -10.10
CA LEU A 460 -11.84 -10.62 -9.00
C LEU A 460 -10.62 -9.70 -8.77
N PRO A 461 -10.25 -9.45 -7.50
CA PRO A 461 -9.05 -8.70 -7.16
C PRO A 461 -7.78 -9.51 -7.47
N LYS A 462 -6.67 -8.82 -7.75
CA LYS A 462 -5.38 -9.45 -8.07
C LYS A 462 -4.67 -9.91 -6.79
N ILE A 463 -4.01 -11.07 -6.82
CA ILE A 463 -3.08 -11.46 -5.75
C ILE A 463 -1.94 -10.45 -5.71
N GLN A 464 -1.72 -9.89 -4.52
CA GLN A 464 -0.57 -9.01 -4.24
C GLN A 464 0.59 -9.82 -3.64
N PRO A 465 1.84 -9.50 -3.98
CA PRO A 465 2.97 -10.06 -3.26
C PRO A 465 2.99 -9.58 -1.81
N ARG A 466 3.56 -10.39 -0.91
CA ARG A 466 3.77 -10.00 0.48
C ARG A 466 5.27 -9.81 0.73
N TYR A 467 5.60 -8.71 1.42
CA TYR A 467 6.97 -8.34 1.73
C TYR A 467 7.41 -8.98 3.04
N TYR A 468 8.64 -9.48 3.06
CA TYR A 468 9.29 -9.98 4.26
C TYR A 468 10.70 -9.40 4.37
N SER A 469 11.10 -9.02 5.57
CA SER A 469 12.47 -8.56 5.86
C SER A 469 13.45 -9.72 5.66
N ILE A 470 14.50 -9.49 4.88
CA ILE A 470 15.52 -10.50 4.62
C ILE A 470 16.34 -10.70 5.91
N SER A 471 16.46 -11.95 6.36
CA SER A 471 17.13 -12.32 7.61
C SER A 471 18.57 -12.82 7.44
N SER A 472 19.18 -12.61 6.26
CA SER A 472 20.56 -13.00 5.92
C SER A 472 21.41 -11.79 5.49
N SER A 473 22.73 -11.86 5.69
CA SER A 473 23.67 -10.78 5.37
C SER A 473 24.17 -10.84 3.92
N ARG A 474 24.24 -9.68 3.26
CA ARG A 474 24.91 -9.51 1.96
C ARG A 474 26.40 -9.85 2.08
N LEU A 475 27.09 -9.32 3.10
CA LEU A 475 28.53 -9.57 3.26
C LEU A 475 28.84 -11.05 3.51
N GLU A 476 27.93 -11.77 4.19
CA GLU A 476 28.05 -13.23 4.33
C GLU A 476 28.02 -13.92 2.96
N ASN A 477 27.11 -13.51 2.07
CA ASN A 477 27.06 -14.03 0.70
C ASN A 477 28.31 -13.72 -0.12
N GLU A 478 28.92 -12.53 0.05
CA GLU A 478 30.19 -12.23 -0.60
C GLU A 478 31.30 -13.20 -0.17
N GLU A 479 31.39 -13.52 1.13
CA GLU A 479 32.40 -14.45 1.64
C GLU A 479 32.09 -15.91 1.28
N ARG A 480 30.82 -16.30 1.20
CA ARG A 480 30.39 -17.60 0.66
C ARG A 480 30.83 -17.74 -0.80
N LYS A 481 30.54 -16.73 -1.62
CA LYS A 481 30.94 -16.70 -3.04
C LYS A 481 32.45 -16.84 -3.21
N LYS A 482 33.27 -16.15 -2.41
CA LYS A 482 34.74 -16.28 -2.43
C LYS A 482 35.22 -17.68 -2.08
N ARG A 483 34.52 -18.37 -1.17
CA ARG A 483 34.80 -19.76 -0.77
C ARG A 483 34.17 -20.80 -1.69
N SER A 484 33.54 -20.38 -2.79
CA SER A 484 32.76 -21.26 -3.69
C SER A 484 31.64 -22.02 -2.96
N GLU A 485 31.09 -21.42 -1.91
CA GLU A 485 29.91 -21.89 -1.20
C GLU A 485 28.66 -21.25 -1.79
N LYS A 486 27.51 -21.93 -1.61
CA LYS A 486 26.23 -21.41 -2.09
C LYS A 486 25.87 -20.08 -1.43
N GLN A 487 25.41 -19.13 -2.23
CA GLN A 487 24.78 -17.89 -1.77
C GLN A 487 23.31 -18.13 -1.44
N ILE A 488 22.84 -17.46 -0.40
CA ILE A 488 21.56 -17.75 0.23
C ILE A 488 20.76 -16.47 0.52
N LEU A 489 19.44 -16.60 0.56
CA LEU A 489 18.54 -15.56 1.05
C LEU A 489 17.57 -16.18 2.05
N ARG A 490 17.49 -15.62 3.27
CA ARG A 490 16.63 -16.14 4.34
C ARG A 490 15.44 -15.24 4.60
N VAL A 491 14.31 -15.87 4.91
CA VAL A 491 13.07 -15.21 5.32
C VAL A 491 12.55 -15.86 6.60
N THR A 492 12.25 -15.05 7.60
CA THR A 492 11.64 -15.49 8.86
C THR A 492 10.22 -14.96 8.98
N PHE A 493 9.25 -15.84 9.23
CA PHE A 493 7.85 -15.44 9.31
C PHE A 493 7.02 -16.32 10.26
N SER A 494 5.83 -15.84 10.61
CA SER A 494 4.83 -16.58 11.38
C SER A 494 3.63 -16.84 10.48
N PRO A 495 3.19 -18.10 10.29
CA PRO A 495 1.91 -18.40 9.67
C PRO A 495 0.76 -17.68 10.38
N LEU A 496 -0.08 -16.98 9.62
CA LEU A 496 -1.26 -16.30 10.14
C LEU A 496 -2.42 -17.29 10.15
N VAL A 497 -2.83 -17.71 11.34
CA VAL A 497 -3.94 -18.65 11.54
C VAL A 497 -4.91 -18.02 12.53
N TRP A 498 -6.15 -17.82 12.11
CA TRP A 498 -7.17 -17.15 12.89
C TRP A 498 -8.45 -17.99 12.96
N PRO A 499 -8.69 -18.70 14.08
CA PRO A 499 -9.93 -19.42 14.32
C PRO A 499 -11.13 -18.47 14.33
N GLN A 500 -12.21 -18.85 13.68
CA GLN A 500 -13.46 -18.09 13.62
C GLN A 500 -14.48 -18.63 14.62
N PRO A 501 -15.38 -17.79 15.17
CA PRO A 501 -16.42 -18.24 16.10
C PRO A 501 -17.37 -19.30 15.52
N ASP A 502 -17.51 -19.36 14.20
CA ASP A 502 -18.35 -20.33 13.49
C ASP A 502 -17.64 -21.67 13.18
N GLY A 503 -16.46 -21.90 13.76
CA GLY A 503 -15.69 -23.14 13.62
C GLY A 503 -14.79 -23.19 12.39
N ARG A 504 -14.90 -22.23 11.46
CA ARG A 504 -13.93 -22.08 10.36
C ARG A 504 -12.59 -21.58 10.90
N THR A 505 -11.56 -21.69 10.07
CA THR A 505 -10.26 -21.06 10.34
C THR A 505 -9.85 -20.26 9.13
N PHE A 506 -9.55 -18.97 9.35
CA PHE A 506 -8.96 -18.12 8.33
C PHE A 506 -7.45 -18.33 8.31
N TYR A 507 -6.92 -18.61 7.13
CA TYR A 507 -5.49 -18.76 6.89
C TYR A 507 -5.02 -17.57 6.05
N GLY A 508 -4.02 -16.83 6.54
CA GLY A 508 -3.39 -15.79 5.72
C GLY A 508 -2.75 -16.41 4.48
N LEU A 509 -3.09 -15.89 3.30
CA LEU A 509 -2.72 -16.44 2.00
C LEU A 509 -1.21 -16.72 1.88
N CYS A 510 -0.38 -15.68 2.03
CA CYS A 510 1.06 -15.83 1.79
C CYS A 510 1.78 -16.62 2.86
N SER A 511 1.53 -16.34 4.14
CA SER A 511 2.25 -17.01 5.22
C SER A 511 1.92 -18.49 5.35
N ASN A 512 0.70 -18.93 4.99
CA ASN A 512 0.37 -20.35 4.93
C ASN A 512 0.82 -21.01 3.62
N TYR A 513 0.79 -20.29 2.49
CA TYR A 513 1.41 -20.75 1.24
C TYR A 513 2.89 -21.08 1.49
N LEU A 514 3.67 -20.13 2.01
CA LEU A 514 5.08 -20.32 2.32
C LEU A 514 5.29 -21.45 3.33
N GLY A 515 4.45 -21.52 4.38
CA GLY A 515 4.52 -22.59 5.37
C GLY A 515 4.17 -23.99 4.84
N SER A 516 3.60 -24.07 3.63
CA SER A 516 3.29 -25.34 2.95
C SER A 516 4.36 -25.79 1.96
N LEU A 517 5.26 -24.88 1.56
CA LEU A 517 6.32 -25.18 0.60
C LEU A 517 7.35 -26.14 1.20
N LYS A 518 7.85 -27.03 0.33
CA LYS A 518 8.90 -28.00 0.62
C LYS A 518 10.18 -27.60 -0.09
N VAL A 519 11.29 -28.25 0.32
CA VAL A 519 12.56 -28.12 -0.38
C VAL A 519 12.38 -28.45 -1.86
N HIS A 520 12.97 -27.63 -2.72
CA HIS A 520 12.84 -27.61 -4.19
C HIS A 520 11.50 -27.11 -4.75
N ASP A 521 10.54 -26.69 -3.92
CA ASP A 521 9.35 -26.02 -4.46
C ASP A 521 9.73 -24.61 -4.98
N PRO A 522 9.09 -24.16 -6.08
CA PRO A 522 9.33 -22.83 -6.63
C PRO A 522 8.55 -21.75 -5.86
N CYS A 523 9.12 -20.55 -5.79
CA CYS A 523 8.44 -19.37 -5.29
C CYS A 523 8.84 -18.14 -6.12
N GLN A 524 7.85 -17.48 -6.70
CA GLN A 524 8.07 -16.24 -7.42
C GLN A 524 8.42 -15.12 -6.44
N SER A 525 9.45 -14.36 -6.79
CA SER A 525 10.06 -13.41 -5.87
C SER A 525 10.64 -12.17 -6.57
N VAL A 526 10.68 -11.06 -5.83
CA VAL A 526 11.33 -9.81 -6.24
C VAL A 526 11.97 -9.16 -5.01
N VAL A 527 13.23 -8.74 -5.10
CA VAL A 527 13.86 -7.95 -4.02
C VAL A 527 13.38 -6.50 -4.10
N ARG A 528 13.08 -5.92 -2.94
CA ARG A 528 12.77 -4.50 -2.79
C ARG A 528 13.82 -3.86 -1.88
N THR A 529 14.49 -2.85 -2.42
CA THR A 529 15.49 -2.08 -1.68
C THR A 529 14.84 -1.23 -0.59
N SER A 530 15.45 -1.18 0.59
CA SER A 530 15.01 -0.36 1.72
C SER A 530 16.07 0.67 2.14
N SER A 531 15.70 1.62 3.00
CA SER A 531 16.63 2.51 3.71
C SER A 531 17.11 1.92 5.04
N PHE A 532 16.65 0.72 5.41
CA PHE A 532 16.94 0.07 6.68
C PHE A 532 18.37 -0.51 6.64
N ARG A 533 19.36 0.34 6.94
CA ARG A 533 20.79 0.03 6.80
C ARG A 533 21.54 0.33 8.08
N LEU A 534 22.57 -0.46 8.37
CA LEU A 534 23.54 -0.15 9.42
C LEU A 534 24.26 1.19 9.14
N PRO A 535 24.74 1.89 10.19
CA PRO A 535 25.57 3.08 10.00
C PRO A 535 26.88 2.71 9.29
N GLN A 536 27.38 3.60 8.43
CA GLN A 536 28.68 3.41 7.77
C GLN A 536 29.84 3.33 8.77
N ASN A 537 29.78 4.12 9.85
CA ASN A 537 30.75 4.06 10.92
C ASN A 537 30.36 2.94 11.92
N PRO A 538 31.15 1.87 12.06
CA PRO A 538 30.85 0.77 12.98
C PRO A 538 30.88 1.18 14.46
N MET A 539 31.49 2.33 14.78
CA MET A 539 31.48 2.89 16.15
C MET A 539 30.21 3.66 16.50
N THR A 540 29.34 3.95 15.53
CA THR A 540 28.04 4.59 15.81
C THR A 540 27.18 3.63 16.64
N PRO A 541 26.71 4.05 17.82
CA PRO A 541 25.85 3.19 18.65
C PRO A 541 24.53 2.85 17.96
N ILE A 542 24.01 1.65 18.23
CA ILE A 542 22.71 1.21 17.70
C ILE A 542 21.80 0.62 18.79
N LEU A 543 20.52 0.94 18.70
CA LEU A 543 19.45 0.30 19.46
C LEU A 543 18.58 -0.50 18.49
N MET A 544 18.46 -1.80 18.73
CA MET A 544 17.62 -2.71 17.95
C MET A 544 16.43 -3.15 18.82
N LEU A 545 15.22 -2.85 18.36
CA LEU A 545 13.96 -3.23 18.99
C LEU A 545 13.26 -4.25 18.08
N ALA A 546 13.05 -5.46 18.58
CA ALA A 546 12.46 -6.55 17.80
C ALA A 546 11.23 -7.14 18.50
N GLY A 547 10.12 -7.26 17.77
CA GLY A 547 8.91 -7.96 18.23
C GLY A 547 8.70 -9.26 17.45
N GLY A 548 8.78 -10.42 18.12
CA GLY A 548 8.53 -11.72 17.48
C GLY A 548 9.42 -12.01 16.27
N THR A 549 8.85 -12.04 15.07
CA THR A 549 9.61 -12.23 13.82
C THR A 549 10.41 -11.01 13.39
N GLY A 550 10.18 -9.84 14.01
CA GLY A 550 10.94 -8.61 13.74
C GLY A 550 12.42 -8.67 14.13
N ILE A 551 12.87 -9.78 14.70
CA ILE A 551 14.29 -10.07 14.89
C ILE A 551 15.02 -10.40 13.58
N ALA A 552 14.28 -10.68 12.50
CA ALA A 552 14.80 -11.05 11.19
C ALA A 552 15.90 -10.10 10.65
N PRO A 553 15.65 -8.78 10.47
CA PRO A 553 16.69 -7.88 9.99
C PRO A 553 17.80 -7.65 11.03
N MET A 554 17.51 -7.79 12.33
CA MET A 554 18.50 -7.65 13.40
C MET A 554 19.53 -8.78 13.36
N ARG A 555 19.07 -10.02 13.11
CA ARG A 555 19.94 -11.17 12.84
C ARG A 555 20.86 -10.89 11.66
N ALA A 556 20.31 -10.36 10.56
CA ALA A 556 21.09 -10.02 9.37
C ALA A 556 22.16 -8.96 9.66
N PHE A 557 21.86 -7.95 10.47
CA PHE A 557 22.84 -6.94 10.93
C PHE A 557 23.95 -7.54 11.81
N ILE A 558 23.60 -8.48 12.69
CA ILE A 558 24.59 -9.20 13.50
C ILE A 558 25.52 -10.03 12.61
N ASP A 559 24.97 -10.72 11.60
CA ASP A 559 25.74 -11.48 10.62
C ASP A 559 26.68 -10.58 9.81
N GLU A 560 26.19 -9.41 9.37
CA GLU A 560 26.98 -8.39 8.68
C GLU A 560 28.21 -7.96 9.52
N ARG A 561 27.98 -7.66 10.81
CA ARG A 561 29.04 -7.25 11.75
C ARG A 561 30.02 -8.38 12.04
N ARG A 562 29.56 -9.64 12.07
CA ARG A 562 30.44 -10.80 12.20
C ARG A 562 31.43 -10.87 11.05
N VAL A 563 30.96 -10.68 9.81
CA VAL A 563 31.83 -10.68 8.64
C VAL A 563 32.82 -9.51 8.68
N LEU A 564 32.38 -8.31 9.09
CA LEU A 564 33.29 -7.17 9.27
C LEU A 564 34.38 -7.45 10.30
N LYS A 565 34.05 -8.11 11.42
CA LYS A 565 35.00 -8.52 12.47
C LYS A 565 35.99 -9.58 11.98
N GLN A 566 35.53 -10.54 11.18
CA GLN A 566 36.39 -11.54 10.56
C GLN A 566 37.39 -10.90 9.58
N LYS A 567 36.94 -9.94 8.76
CA LYS A 567 37.80 -9.19 7.81
C LYS A 567 38.79 -8.28 8.53
N ASN A 568 38.39 -7.68 9.65
CA ASN A 568 39.22 -6.82 10.46
C ASN A 568 39.07 -7.17 11.96
N PRO A 569 39.91 -8.07 12.51
CA PRO A 569 39.84 -8.46 13.92
C PRO A 569 40.00 -7.29 14.91
N SER A 570 40.64 -6.20 14.49
CA SER A 570 40.82 -4.98 15.30
C SER A 570 39.61 -4.03 15.27
N ILE A 571 38.63 -4.26 14.40
CA ILE A 571 37.44 -3.40 14.32
C ILE A 571 36.75 -3.36 15.68
N LYS A 572 36.40 -2.15 16.08
CA LYS A 572 35.60 -1.90 17.26
C LYS A 572 34.21 -1.49 16.82
N PHE A 573 33.27 -1.86 17.66
CA PHE A 573 31.88 -1.58 17.47
C PHE A 573 31.39 -0.65 18.57
N GLY A 574 30.50 0.28 18.22
CA GLY A 574 29.79 1.10 19.19
C GLY A 574 28.85 0.26 20.06
N THR A 575 28.39 0.85 21.17
CA THR A 575 27.35 0.26 22.02
C THR A 575 26.17 -0.20 21.17
N SER A 576 25.77 -1.45 21.34
CA SER A 576 24.83 -2.09 20.44
C SER A 576 23.91 -3.00 21.21
N VAL A 577 22.69 -2.54 21.42
CA VAL A 577 21.73 -3.18 22.32
C VAL A 577 20.58 -3.78 21.52
N LEU A 578 20.24 -5.04 21.79
CA LEU A 578 19.05 -5.71 21.24
C LEU A 578 18.01 -5.94 22.35
N LEU A 579 16.84 -5.33 22.24
CA LEU A 579 15.67 -5.65 23.06
C LEU A 579 14.70 -6.48 22.23
N TYR A 580 14.29 -7.64 22.77
CA TYR A 580 13.49 -8.61 22.07
C TYR A 580 12.22 -8.99 22.83
N GLY A 581 11.06 -8.67 22.26
CA GLY A 581 9.74 -8.99 22.82
C GLY A 581 9.16 -10.27 22.24
N VAL A 582 8.84 -11.24 23.10
CA VAL A 582 8.10 -12.47 22.76
C VAL A 582 7.01 -12.76 23.79
N ARG A 583 6.20 -13.79 23.56
CA ARG A 583 5.15 -14.20 24.52
C ARG A 583 5.72 -14.98 25.69
N ASP A 584 6.53 -15.98 25.38
CA ASP A 584 7.10 -16.92 26.31
C ASP A 584 8.49 -17.40 25.83
N GLU A 585 9.19 -18.16 26.66
CA GLU A 585 10.57 -18.62 26.43
C GLU A 585 10.66 -19.61 25.26
N THR A 586 9.56 -20.31 24.93
CA THR A 586 9.54 -21.27 23.83
C THR A 586 9.52 -20.61 22.46
N GLU A 587 9.18 -19.32 22.43
CA GLU A 587 9.15 -18.50 21.22
C GLU A 587 10.50 -17.81 20.92
N ILE A 588 11.53 -17.93 21.76
CA ILE A 588 12.84 -17.32 21.47
C ILE A 588 13.48 -18.04 20.28
N ILE A 589 13.68 -17.33 19.18
CA ILE A 589 14.37 -17.83 17.98
C ILE A 589 15.77 -17.21 17.87
N TYR A 590 16.71 -17.93 17.24
CA TYR A 590 18.11 -17.52 17.06
C TYR A 590 18.90 -17.27 18.37
N LYS A 591 18.44 -17.81 19.50
CA LYS A 591 19.03 -17.57 20.82
C LYS A 591 20.54 -17.83 20.84
N ASP A 592 20.96 -19.01 20.40
CA ASP A 592 22.36 -19.43 20.44
C ASP A 592 23.26 -18.54 19.57
N GLU A 593 22.76 -18.11 18.40
CA GLU A 593 23.47 -17.21 17.48
C GLU A 593 23.69 -15.82 18.09
N ILE A 594 22.69 -15.31 18.81
CA ILE A 594 22.74 -14.00 19.47
C ILE A 594 23.62 -14.06 20.72
N GLU A 595 23.54 -15.13 21.51
CA GLU A 595 24.43 -15.33 22.66
C GLU A 595 25.90 -15.46 22.23
N MET A 596 26.17 -16.08 21.08
CA MET A 596 27.50 -16.08 20.48
C MET A 596 27.92 -14.67 20.05
N ALA A 597 27.02 -13.89 19.46
CA ALA A 597 27.30 -12.50 19.07
C ALA A 597 27.64 -11.59 20.27
N LEU A 598 27.03 -11.83 21.45
CA LEU A 598 27.41 -11.15 22.70
C LEU A 598 28.84 -11.51 23.11
N ARG A 599 29.19 -12.81 23.11
CA ARG A 599 30.53 -13.29 23.47
C ARG A 599 31.61 -12.75 22.53
N ASP A 600 31.30 -12.64 21.25
CA ASP A 600 32.21 -12.14 20.21
C ASP A 600 32.30 -10.59 20.17
N GLY A 601 31.54 -9.90 21.03
CA GLY A 601 31.51 -8.44 21.09
C GLY A 601 30.90 -7.78 19.84
N LEU A 602 30.03 -8.50 19.12
CA LEU A 602 29.29 -7.97 17.97
C LEU A 602 28.09 -7.13 18.42
N ILE A 603 27.52 -7.45 19.58
CA ILE A 603 26.52 -6.65 20.29
C ILE A 603 26.96 -6.54 21.75
N SER A 604 26.60 -5.45 22.43
CA SER A 604 26.97 -5.23 23.83
C SER A 604 25.99 -5.89 24.79
N ASP A 605 24.70 -5.86 24.46
CA ASP A 605 23.64 -6.31 25.36
C ASP A 605 22.47 -6.95 24.60
N PHE A 606 21.83 -7.93 25.24
CA PHE A 606 20.65 -8.61 24.73
C PHE A 606 19.65 -8.81 25.87
N TYR A 607 18.48 -8.20 25.74
CA TYR A 607 17.40 -8.25 26.73
C TYR A 607 16.15 -8.86 26.11
N VAL A 608 15.51 -9.78 26.82
CA VAL A 608 14.29 -10.45 26.35
C VAL A 608 13.13 -10.15 27.31
N SER A 609 12.01 -9.73 26.74
CA SER A 609 10.75 -9.49 27.45
C SER A 609 9.73 -10.57 27.12
N PHE A 610 9.09 -11.12 28.16
CA PHE A 610 8.09 -12.17 28.06
C PHE A 610 6.71 -11.68 28.48
N SER A 611 5.88 -11.35 27.47
CA SER A 611 4.60 -10.69 27.68
C SER A 611 3.53 -11.58 28.34
N HIS A 612 3.61 -12.91 28.20
CA HIS A 612 2.62 -13.84 28.76
C HIS A 612 3.14 -14.55 30.02
N THR A 613 4.38 -15.06 30.03
CA THR A 613 4.90 -15.81 31.19
C THR A 613 5.29 -14.90 32.36
N HIS A 614 5.78 -13.70 32.07
CA HIS A 614 6.23 -12.75 33.09
C HIS A 614 5.43 -11.44 33.11
N GLY A 615 4.46 -11.27 32.22
CA GLY A 615 3.71 -10.01 32.07
C GLY A 615 4.57 -8.81 31.65
N LYS A 616 5.83 -9.05 31.26
CA LYS A 616 6.81 -8.02 30.95
C LYS A 616 6.80 -7.71 29.46
N MET A 617 6.41 -6.49 29.12
CA MET A 617 6.41 -5.97 27.76
C MET A 617 7.80 -5.44 27.38
N ILE A 618 8.04 -5.22 26.09
CA ILE A 618 9.30 -4.58 25.66
C ILE A 618 9.39 -3.13 26.15
N SER A 619 8.26 -2.43 26.28
CA SER A 619 8.18 -1.08 26.86
C SER A 619 8.74 -1.03 28.28
N ASP A 620 8.54 -2.09 29.06
CA ASP A 620 9.05 -2.18 30.42
C ASP A 620 10.57 -2.34 30.42
N SER A 621 11.12 -3.15 29.49
CA SER A 621 12.56 -3.26 29.30
C SER A 621 13.19 -1.96 28.82
N ILE A 622 12.51 -1.20 27.94
CA ILE A 622 12.96 0.15 27.55
C ILE A 622 13.05 1.07 28.77
N TRP A 623 12.08 1.00 29.67
CA TRP A 623 12.07 1.81 30.88
C TRP A 623 13.16 1.40 31.89
N GLU A 624 13.32 0.10 32.15
CA GLU A 624 14.35 -0.45 33.03
C GLU A 624 15.78 -0.05 32.60
N HIS A 625 16.01 0.04 31.28
CA HIS A 625 17.29 0.44 30.70
C HIS A 625 17.28 1.89 30.17
N SER A 626 16.44 2.74 30.76
CA SER A 626 16.22 4.13 30.33
C SER A 626 17.49 4.94 30.14
N GLN A 627 18.42 4.92 31.10
CA GLN A 627 19.68 5.67 31.01
C GLN A 627 20.55 5.19 29.83
N LEU A 628 20.71 3.86 29.67
CA LEU A 628 21.48 3.27 28.57
C LEU A 628 20.88 3.65 27.20
N ILE A 629 19.56 3.56 27.08
CA ILE A 629 18.84 3.90 25.85
C ILE A 629 18.94 5.39 25.54
N TYR A 630 18.79 6.24 26.55
CA TYR A 630 18.99 7.68 26.42
C TYR A 630 20.42 7.99 25.94
N ASP A 631 21.42 7.33 26.51
CA ASP A 631 22.81 7.54 26.13
C ASP A 631 23.10 7.09 24.69
N ILE A 632 22.51 5.98 24.24
CA ILE A 632 22.63 5.53 22.85
C ILE A 632 22.00 6.56 21.91
N LEU A 633 20.73 6.92 22.14
CA LEU A 633 19.94 7.66 21.15
C LEU A 633 20.15 9.17 21.20
N LYS A 634 20.32 9.75 22.39
CA LYS A 634 20.38 11.20 22.61
C LYS A 634 21.81 11.67 22.86
N THR A 635 22.52 11.10 23.84
CA THR A 635 23.89 11.52 24.19
C THR A 635 24.87 11.25 23.05
N ASN A 636 24.89 10.01 22.54
CA ASN A 636 25.86 9.57 21.54
C ASN A 636 25.33 9.60 20.09
N LYS A 637 24.12 10.15 19.88
CA LYS A 637 23.50 10.30 18.55
C LYS A 637 23.48 8.99 17.73
N GLY A 638 23.25 7.87 18.39
CA GLY A 638 23.12 6.55 17.78
C GLY A 638 21.86 6.39 16.93
N HIS A 639 21.77 5.25 16.25
CA HIS A 639 20.64 4.89 15.39
C HIS A 639 19.68 3.94 16.10
N MET A 640 18.39 4.07 15.82
CA MET A 640 17.35 3.16 16.28
C MET A 640 16.81 2.35 15.10
N TYR A 641 16.68 1.05 15.29
CA TYR A 641 16.08 0.11 14.36
C TYR A 641 14.93 -0.60 15.06
N MET A 642 13.73 -0.51 14.51
CA MET A 642 12.54 -1.10 15.11
C MET A 642 11.79 -1.95 14.08
N CYS A 643 11.55 -3.22 14.41
CA CYS A 643 10.84 -4.15 13.53
C CYS A 643 9.90 -5.06 14.31
N GLY A 644 8.67 -5.23 13.82
CA GLY A 644 7.60 -5.96 14.49
C GLY A 644 6.20 -5.50 14.10
N GLY A 645 5.18 -5.84 14.89
CA GLY A 645 3.81 -5.39 14.65
C GLY A 645 3.57 -3.92 15.06
N VAL A 646 2.73 -3.18 14.33
CA VAL A 646 2.46 -1.76 14.64
C VAL A 646 1.72 -1.60 15.98
N ALA A 647 0.45 -2.01 16.04
CA ALA A 647 -0.45 -1.70 17.17
C ALA A 647 0.00 -2.30 18.51
N GLY A 648 0.59 -3.52 18.48
CA GLY A 648 0.96 -4.26 19.68
C GLY A 648 2.39 -4.00 20.20
N PHE A 649 3.26 -3.44 19.36
CA PHE A 649 4.70 -3.36 19.63
C PHE A 649 5.28 -1.99 19.28
N GLY A 650 5.12 -1.51 18.05
CA GLY A 650 5.71 -0.26 17.58
C GLY A 650 5.25 0.95 18.40
N THR A 651 3.93 1.12 18.55
CA THR A 651 3.35 2.22 19.34
C THR A 651 3.85 2.21 20.79
N LYS A 652 3.88 1.02 21.41
CA LYS A 652 4.35 0.87 22.80
C LYS A 652 5.84 1.19 22.98
N CYS A 653 6.66 0.83 21.99
CA CYS A 653 8.07 1.20 21.99
C CYS A 653 8.23 2.72 21.93
N TYR A 654 7.51 3.38 21.03
CA TYR A 654 7.55 4.84 20.92
C TYR A 654 7.11 5.53 22.20
N ASP A 655 5.99 5.11 22.78
CA ASP A 655 5.50 5.69 24.04
C ASP A 655 6.54 5.55 25.16
N ALA A 656 7.21 4.40 25.24
CA ALA A 656 8.27 4.18 26.22
C ALA A 656 9.50 5.06 25.97
N LEU A 657 9.95 5.17 24.72
CA LEU A 657 11.09 6.02 24.35
C LEU A 657 10.83 7.50 24.61
N LYS A 658 9.62 7.99 24.27
CA LYS A 658 9.18 9.36 24.56
C LYS A 658 9.23 9.62 26.07
N LYS A 659 8.73 8.68 26.89
CA LYS A 659 8.79 8.77 28.35
C LYS A 659 10.20 8.79 28.90
N VAL A 660 11.13 8.01 28.36
CA VAL A 660 12.55 7.99 28.78
C VAL A 660 13.17 9.38 28.65
N VAL A 661 12.99 10.03 27.51
CA VAL A 661 13.55 11.37 27.24
C VAL A 661 12.93 12.43 28.15
N VAL A 662 11.60 12.45 28.23
CA VAL A 662 10.84 13.36 29.12
C VAL A 662 11.30 13.22 30.57
N HIS A 663 11.49 11.99 31.04
CA HIS A 663 11.91 11.71 32.40
C HIS A 663 13.34 12.18 32.69
N ILE A 664 14.31 11.80 31.86
CA ILE A 664 15.73 12.06 32.11
C ILE A 664 16.06 13.56 31.92
N ASP A 665 15.45 14.22 30.94
CA ASP A 665 15.65 15.66 30.75
C ASP A 665 14.85 16.53 31.72
N ASN A 666 13.93 15.94 32.48
CA ASN A 666 12.90 16.66 33.23
C ASN A 666 12.17 17.70 32.34
N ALA A 667 11.79 17.26 31.15
CA ALA A 667 11.19 18.08 30.10
C ALA A 667 9.66 17.93 30.06
N PRO A 668 8.91 18.85 29.42
CA PRO A 668 7.46 18.66 29.24
C PRO A 668 7.18 17.52 28.22
N PRO A 669 5.97 16.91 28.24
CA PRO A 669 5.64 15.75 27.41
C PRO A 669 5.92 15.91 25.92
N GLU A 670 5.71 17.12 25.37
CA GLU A 670 5.92 17.46 23.96
C GLU A 670 7.38 17.29 23.52
N ALA A 671 8.33 17.31 24.47
CA ALA A 671 9.74 17.07 24.18
C ALA A 671 10.01 15.64 23.69
N GLY A 672 9.18 14.67 24.09
CA GLY A 672 9.27 13.29 23.62
C GLY A 672 8.98 13.18 22.13
N ASP A 673 7.86 13.74 21.66
CA ASP A 673 7.49 13.78 20.25
C ASP A 673 8.53 14.54 19.42
N ALA A 674 8.93 15.73 19.89
CA ALA A 674 9.94 16.54 19.23
C ALA A 674 11.29 15.80 19.09
N PHE A 675 11.64 14.94 20.05
CA PHE A 675 12.86 14.14 19.97
C PHE A 675 12.77 13.05 18.89
N ILE A 676 11.66 12.33 18.81
CA ILE A 676 11.46 11.31 17.77
C ILE A 676 11.48 11.96 16.38
N ASP A 677 10.80 13.10 16.21
CA ASP A 677 10.80 13.87 14.97
C ASP A 677 12.20 14.34 14.58
N LEU A 678 13.00 14.79 15.55
CA LEU A 678 14.40 15.14 15.33
C LEU A 678 15.20 13.92 14.86
N MET A 679 15.03 12.75 15.48
CA MET A 679 15.73 11.52 15.06
C MET A 679 15.38 11.12 13.63
N ARG A 680 14.10 11.22 13.24
CA ARG A 680 13.66 10.95 11.86
C ARG A 680 14.30 11.93 10.88
N LYS A 681 14.28 13.23 11.21
CA LYS A 681 14.89 14.28 10.38
C LYS A 681 16.40 14.10 10.21
N GLU A 682 17.08 13.64 11.25
CA GLU A 682 18.52 13.33 11.23
C GLU A 682 18.84 11.98 10.56
N GLY A 683 17.83 11.20 10.12
CA GLY A 683 18.04 9.90 9.49
C GLY A 683 18.57 8.83 10.45
N ARG A 684 18.18 8.89 11.73
CA ARG A 684 18.62 7.98 12.80
C ARG A 684 17.51 7.08 13.34
N CYS A 685 16.32 7.15 12.76
CA CYS A 685 15.14 6.40 13.16
C CYS A 685 14.68 5.54 11.97
N PHE A 686 14.77 4.21 12.10
CA PHE A 686 14.43 3.26 11.05
C PHE A 686 13.36 2.29 11.54
N GLU A 687 12.26 2.22 10.80
CA GLU A 687 11.12 1.37 11.09
C GLU A 687 10.92 0.34 9.98
N ASP A 688 10.63 -0.89 10.39
CA ASP A 688 10.15 -1.96 9.52
C ASP A 688 8.98 -2.66 10.23
N LEU A 689 7.85 -1.94 10.30
CA LEU A 689 6.66 -2.37 11.02
C LEU A 689 5.62 -2.95 10.05
N ALA A 690 5.04 -4.08 10.45
CA ALA A 690 3.93 -4.72 9.74
C ALA A 690 2.62 -4.51 10.50
N ASP A 691 1.53 -4.32 9.75
CA ASP A 691 0.17 -4.17 10.29
C ASP A 691 -0.38 -5.47 10.91
#